data_AF-A0A9D2N396-F1
#
_entry.id   AF-A0A9D2N396-F1
#
_cell.length_a   1.000
_cell.length_b   1.000
_cell.length_c   1.000
_cell.angle_alpha   90.00
_cell.angle_beta   90.00
_cell.angle_gamma   90.00
#
_symmetry.space_group_name_H-M   'P 1'
#
loop_
_entity.id
_entity.type
_entity.pdbx_description
1 polymer ?
#
loop_
_entity_poly.entity_id
_entity_poly.type
_entity_poly.pdbx_seq_one_letter_code
_entity_poly.pdbx_strand_id
1 'polypeptide(L)'
;MELFKGIELVDVLVAGAGMGISASFLVSNLPGNLVLSVIALLITVGLVVPIEDDKGYILLFNVLKYLGRYRVFYKRSALQEKKEQAQEQAEEQAAGKKKKLSLGSGRRKGPAGLPGISLEDITPFTGIDGNYIVYGSSYSAVVMSIPSVEFRFYSENRQNSVIDRCLGAILRTSAADEVISMVKLDRPVIYDEFIESERKKLDDLKEAYLNGLLTDEELTTRVGIVYDRIRQLEDFDYKNKVYMPFHYLMFFYKDRNFLQGQIENAIATFASNNMICHQLKGPELAVFLKYNYGMEFDEREAKSLSPEEYMDWILPDTVRFSSRTVQYDDLITHNFRLRDYPMVVGNAWGSTLFNILGTKVVLKMTPIDRYKGIRQIDRSIDELREQEANTGKTSKLMEVSMHIDTLSEVLRLLQGENEILFNVSTYVTVDDYELSQEMKQPGGVKKKNVTSFKKQVRRELSEEGFKVTDMMLQQFEAYSSSQLSGYDAFKKYQRGIHSNSVAAAFPYVFKSLCDDNGIYIGQSGSIPVFINFFQRDRERVNSNTVIIGKSGSGKSYATKTILAQLAAENSKIFILDPENEYSKLALNMNGKVIDVGSATQGRLNPFHIITTLSDEEGDDDMAAADAEMEEGGPATSFTTHLQFLEEFYRQILPGIDADALEYLNNITIRMYEAKGIDDMTDLSRLTPEDFPTFDDLYDKILNDFQLTSGEYSKSNLRVLLNYISKFATGGRNSVLWNGPASISTNENFIVFNFQSLLANKNNTIANAQMLLVLKWLDNEIIKNRDYNIKYQASRKIVVVIDEAHVFIDSKYPIALDFMYQLAKRIRKYNGMQMVITQNIKDFVGTEELARKSTAIINASQYSFIFPLAPNDMQDLCKLYEKAGAINESEQEDIVNNGRGRAFVITSPSERTCVDIVAAEGIEDLFTM
;
A
#
# COMPACT_ATOMS: atom_id res chain seq x y z
N MET A 1 13.36 -54.10 -30.94
CA MET A 1 13.07 -52.86 -31.71
C MET A 1 12.76 -51.70 -30.75
N GLU A 2 13.58 -51.51 -29.72
CA GLU A 2 13.45 -50.40 -28.74
C GLU A 2 14.35 -49.21 -29.09
N LEU A 3 15.34 -49.41 -29.98
CA LEU A 3 16.30 -48.40 -30.41
C LEU A 3 15.74 -47.28 -31.30
N PHE A 4 14.46 -47.33 -31.70
CA PHE A 4 13.86 -46.38 -32.64
C PHE A 4 12.76 -45.48 -32.03
N LYS A 5 12.44 -45.61 -30.74
CA LYS A 5 11.52 -44.67 -30.08
C LYS A 5 12.25 -43.34 -29.79
N GLY A 6 11.75 -42.24 -30.34
CA GLY A 6 12.34 -40.89 -30.22
C GLY A 6 13.27 -40.47 -31.38
N ILE A 7 13.44 -41.34 -32.39
CA ILE A 7 14.21 -41.03 -33.60
C ILE A 7 13.29 -40.35 -34.63
N GLU A 8 13.50 -39.06 -34.84
CA GLU A 8 12.87 -38.29 -35.91
C GLU A 8 13.56 -38.56 -37.25
N LEU A 9 12.84 -38.34 -38.36
CA LEU A 9 13.41 -38.48 -39.72
C LEU A 9 14.71 -37.67 -39.88
N VAL A 10 14.80 -36.52 -39.21
CA VAL A 10 15.98 -35.65 -39.21
C VAL A 10 17.18 -36.34 -38.57
N ASP A 11 16.99 -37.15 -37.53
CA ASP A 11 18.09 -37.89 -36.88
C ASP A 11 18.68 -38.92 -37.83
N VAL A 12 17.82 -39.62 -38.57
CA VAL A 12 18.23 -40.62 -39.56
C VAL A 12 19.03 -39.94 -40.68
N LEU A 13 18.61 -38.75 -41.08
CA LEU A 13 19.31 -37.95 -42.09
C LEU A 13 20.66 -37.42 -41.59
N VAL A 14 20.72 -36.90 -40.36
CA VAL A 14 21.97 -36.40 -39.74
C VAL A 14 22.95 -37.56 -39.51
N ALA A 15 22.47 -38.69 -38.99
CA ALA A 15 23.27 -39.90 -38.82
C ALA A 15 23.74 -40.47 -40.16
N GLY A 16 22.88 -40.50 -41.17
CA GLY A 16 23.21 -40.92 -42.52
C GLY A 16 24.27 -40.04 -43.18
N ALA A 17 24.12 -38.71 -43.07
CA ALA A 17 25.11 -37.75 -43.58
C ALA A 17 26.46 -37.88 -42.85
N GLY A 18 26.44 -38.01 -41.53
CA GLY A 18 27.65 -38.19 -40.74
C GLY A 18 28.38 -39.51 -41.01
N MET A 19 27.64 -40.61 -41.20
CA MET A 19 28.20 -41.88 -41.67
C MET A 19 28.81 -41.76 -43.07
N GLY A 20 28.16 -41.03 -43.98
CA GLY A 20 28.68 -40.76 -45.32
C GLY A 20 29.98 -39.93 -45.32
N ILE A 21 30.05 -38.91 -44.46
CA ILE A 21 31.25 -38.07 -44.27
C ILE A 21 32.39 -38.91 -43.67
N SER A 22 32.10 -39.73 -42.66
CA SER A 22 33.07 -40.63 -42.05
C SER A 22 33.63 -41.65 -43.06
N ALA A 23 32.77 -42.26 -43.89
CA ALA A 23 33.17 -43.16 -44.96
C ALA A 23 34.02 -42.45 -46.03
N SER A 24 33.69 -41.20 -46.37
CA SER A 24 34.46 -40.39 -47.33
C SER A 24 35.87 -40.09 -46.82
N PHE A 25 36.04 -39.83 -45.52
CA PHE A 25 37.38 -39.68 -44.92
C PHE A 25 38.17 -40.98 -44.97
N LEU A 26 37.56 -42.14 -44.67
CA LEU A 26 38.24 -43.44 -44.74
C LEU A 26 38.78 -43.77 -46.14
N VAL A 27 38.07 -43.34 -47.19
CA VAL A 27 38.46 -43.57 -48.60
C VAL A 27 39.38 -42.47 -49.14
N SER A 28 39.59 -41.38 -48.39
CA SER A 28 40.43 -40.26 -48.82
C SER A 28 41.94 -40.50 -48.63
N ASN A 29 42.75 -39.89 -49.50
CA ASN A 29 44.22 -39.86 -49.40
C ASN A 29 44.75 -38.78 -48.43
N LEU A 30 43.94 -38.32 -47.49
CA LEU A 30 44.35 -37.31 -46.52
C LEU A 30 45.25 -37.92 -45.43
N PRO A 31 46.32 -37.22 -44.99
CA PRO A 31 47.12 -37.68 -43.87
C PRO A 31 46.26 -37.70 -42.59
N GLY A 32 46.21 -38.84 -41.90
CA GLY A 32 45.38 -39.03 -40.71
C GLY A 32 43.90 -39.31 -40.99
N ASN A 33 43.55 -39.79 -42.19
CA ASN A 33 42.20 -40.19 -42.60
C ASN A 33 41.40 -41.01 -41.57
N LEU A 34 42.04 -41.97 -40.90
CA LEU A 34 41.44 -42.80 -39.85
C LEU A 34 41.03 -41.96 -38.62
N VAL A 35 41.89 -41.01 -38.22
CA VAL A 35 41.63 -40.08 -37.12
C VAL A 35 40.49 -39.12 -37.49
N LEU A 36 40.49 -38.60 -38.72
CA LEU A 36 39.44 -37.71 -39.22
C LEU A 36 38.07 -38.40 -39.32
N SER A 37 38.04 -39.67 -39.74
CA SER A 37 36.82 -40.48 -39.76
C SER A 37 36.26 -40.71 -38.35
N VAL A 38 37.12 -41.04 -37.38
CA VAL A 38 36.71 -41.21 -35.98
C VAL A 38 36.20 -39.90 -35.39
N ILE A 39 36.85 -38.77 -35.67
CA ILE A 39 36.38 -37.44 -35.25
C ILE A 39 35.01 -37.12 -35.87
N ALA A 40 34.82 -37.38 -37.16
CA ALA A 40 33.54 -37.16 -37.84
C ALA A 40 32.42 -38.02 -37.23
N LEU A 41 32.73 -39.27 -36.88
CA LEU A 41 31.78 -40.16 -36.21
C LEU A 41 31.43 -39.65 -34.80
N LEU A 42 32.42 -39.23 -34.02
CA LEU A 42 32.22 -38.68 -32.67
C LEU A 42 31.40 -37.39 -32.69
N ILE A 43 31.64 -36.50 -33.65
CA ILE A 43 30.84 -35.28 -33.85
C ILE A 43 29.40 -35.65 -34.23
N THR A 44 29.21 -36.60 -35.14
CA THR A 44 27.87 -37.05 -35.56
C THR A 44 27.10 -37.64 -34.38
N VAL A 45 27.74 -38.48 -33.57
CA VAL A 45 27.15 -39.01 -32.33
C VAL A 45 26.79 -37.87 -31.38
N GLY A 46 27.71 -36.92 -31.15
CA GLY A 46 27.45 -35.74 -30.32
C GLY A 46 26.33 -34.83 -30.82
N LEU A 47 26.02 -34.83 -32.12
CA LEU A 47 24.92 -34.06 -32.71
C LEU A 47 23.55 -34.75 -32.53
N VAL A 48 23.52 -36.08 -32.49
CA VAL A 48 22.27 -36.87 -32.37
C VAL A 48 21.94 -37.16 -30.91
N VAL A 49 22.95 -37.25 -30.04
CA VAL A 49 22.74 -37.38 -28.59
C VAL A 49 22.12 -36.10 -28.04
N PRO A 50 21.02 -36.20 -27.26
CA PRO A 50 20.41 -35.04 -26.62
C PRO A 50 21.35 -34.44 -25.57
N ILE A 51 21.47 -33.11 -25.59
CA ILE A 51 22.13 -32.33 -24.55
C ILE A 51 21.01 -31.59 -23.82
N GLU A 52 20.78 -31.95 -22.55
CA GLU A 52 19.53 -31.62 -21.83
C GLU A 52 18.32 -32.23 -22.55
N ASP A 53 17.48 -31.40 -23.18
CA ASP A 53 16.20 -31.77 -23.80
C ASP A 53 16.23 -31.69 -25.35
N ASP A 54 17.23 -31.00 -25.93
CA ASP A 54 17.36 -30.79 -27.38
C ASP A 54 18.58 -31.55 -27.96
N LYS A 55 18.45 -32.05 -29.19
CA LYS A 55 19.55 -32.75 -29.87
C LYS A 55 20.66 -31.78 -30.24
N GLY A 56 21.93 -32.21 -30.19
CA GLY A 56 23.09 -31.36 -30.46
C GLY A 56 23.05 -30.65 -31.82
N TYR A 57 22.38 -31.20 -32.84
CA TYR A 57 22.18 -30.52 -34.12
C TYR A 57 21.24 -29.31 -34.05
N ILE A 58 20.31 -29.25 -33.10
CA ILE A 58 19.44 -28.08 -32.86
C ILE A 58 20.28 -26.92 -32.36
N LEU A 59 21.25 -27.19 -31.47
CA LEU A 59 22.22 -26.19 -31.03
C LEU A 59 23.07 -25.68 -32.20
N LEU A 60 23.57 -26.58 -33.05
CA LEU A 60 24.33 -26.19 -34.26
C LEU A 60 23.46 -25.35 -35.22
N PHE A 61 22.21 -25.72 -35.42
CA PHE A 61 21.25 -24.96 -36.21
C PHE A 61 21.02 -23.56 -35.63
N ASN A 62 20.84 -23.45 -34.31
CA ASN A 62 20.70 -22.16 -33.61
C ASN A 62 21.97 -21.30 -33.76
N VAL A 63 23.17 -21.90 -33.68
CA VAL A 63 24.44 -21.19 -33.94
C VAL A 63 24.47 -20.63 -35.37
N LEU A 64 24.17 -21.47 -36.37
CA LEU A 64 24.16 -21.04 -37.78
C LEU A 64 23.13 -19.95 -38.04
N LYS A 65 21.93 -20.10 -37.48
CA LYS A 65 20.84 -19.12 -37.55
C LYS A 65 21.23 -17.79 -36.91
N TYR A 66 21.90 -17.84 -35.75
CA TYR A 66 22.42 -16.66 -35.06
C TYR A 66 23.55 -15.97 -35.85
N LEU A 67 24.43 -16.73 -36.51
CA LEU A 67 25.49 -16.18 -37.36
C LEU A 67 24.94 -15.50 -38.62
N GLY A 68 23.84 -16.03 -39.19
CA GLY A 68 23.24 -15.52 -40.43
C GLY A 68 22.25 -14.35 -40.27
N ARG A 69 21.90 -13.94 -39.04
CA ARG A 69 20.91 -12.90 -38.77
C ARG A 69 21.52 -11.53 -38.50
N TYR A 70 20.75 -10.49 -38.82
CA TYR A 70 21.03 -9.12 -38.39
C TYR A 70 20.99 -9.03 -36.86
N ARG A 71 21.94 -8.27 -36.30
CA ARG A 71 22.14 -8.15 -34.84
C ARG A 71 21.79 -6.80 -34.27
N VAL A 72 21.75 -5.76 -35.09
CA VAL A 72 21.47 -4.40 -34.66
C VAL A 72 20.44 -3.81 -35.60
N PHE A 73 19.36 -3.31 -35.02
CA PHE A 73 18.26 -2.64 -35.70
C PHE A 73 18.21 -1.21 -35.20
N TYR A 74 17.91 -0.28 -36.10
CA TYR A 74 17.81 1.14 -35.81
C TYR A 74 16.42 1.61 -36.23
N LYS A 75 15.87 2.53 -35.46
CA LYS A 75 14.67 3.29 -35.79
C LYS A 75 14.89 4.12 -37.07
N ARG A 76 13.85 4.29 -37.90
CA ARG A 76 13.97 4.98 -39.20
C ARG A 76 14.39 6.44 -39.08
N SER A 77 13.86 7.17 -38.11
CA SER A 77 14.25 8.57 -37.82
C SER A 77 15.72 8.67 -37.40
N ALA A 78 16.17 7.83 -36.46
CA ALA A 78 17.58 7.76 -36.05
C ALA A 78 18.55 7.36 -37.20
N LEU A 79 18.08 6.57 -38.17
CA LEU A 79 18.83 6.24 -39.40
C LEU A 79 18.98 7.44 -40.33
N GLN A 80 17.99 8.34 -40.40
CA GLN A 80 18.05 9.57 -41.19
C GLN A 80 19.01 10.57 -40.55
N GLU A 81 18.89 10.84 -39.25
CA GLU A 81 19.80 11.74 -38.53
C GLU A 81 21.27 11.28 -38.62
N LYS A 82 21.54 9.99 -38.46
CA LYS A 82 22.92 9.47 -38.62
C LYS A 82 23.46 9.59 -40.03
N LYS A 83 22.59 9.48 -41.06
CA LYS A 83 22.99 9.70 -42.45
C LYS A 83 23.28 11.17 -42.70
N GLU A 84 22.46 12.08 -42.16
CA GLU A 84 22.65 13.52 -42.24
C GLU A 84 23.93 13.96 -41.51
N GLN A 85 24.15 13.53 -40.27
CA GLN A 85 25.40 13.79 -39.52
C GLN A 85 26.64 13.20 -40.21
N ALA A 86 26.53 11.99 -40.79
CA ALA A 86 27.63 11.39 -41.55
C ALA A 86 27.90 12.14 -42.86
N GLN A 87 26.88 12.73 -43.47
CA GLN A 87 26.98 13.55 -44.66
C GLN A 87 27.58 14.92 -44.33
N GLU A 88 27.16 15.58 -43.24
CA GLU A 88 27.77 16.81 -42.72
C GLU A 88 29.25 16.61 -42.34
N GLN A 89 29.58 15.53 -41.63
CA GLN A 89 30.98 15.20 -41.32
C GLN A 89 31.80 14.86 -42.57
N ALA A 90 31.19 14.24 -43.58
CA ALA A 90 31.84 13.98 -44.85
C ALA A 90 32.04 15.27 -45.66
N GLU A 91 31.10 16.21 -45.59
CA GLU A 91 31.17 17.53 -46.22
C GLU A 91 32.18 18.44 -45.52
N GLU A 92 32.27 18.43 -44.18
CA GLU A 92 33.35 19.08 -43.42
C GLU A 92 34.73 18.47 -43.72
N GLN A 93 34.82 17.14 -43.81
CA GLN A 93 36.06 16.46 -44.20
C GLN A 93 36.43 16.70 -45.68
N ALA A 94 35.45 16.90 -46.56
CA ALA A 94 35.66 17.27 -47.96
C ALA A 94 36.09 18.74 -48.11
N ALA A 95 35.52 19.65 -47.30
CA ALA A 95 35.91 21.05 -47.21
C ALA A 95 37.32 21.22 -46.62
N GLY A 96 37.71 20.37 -45.65
CA GLY A 96 39.07 20.29 -45.11
C GLY A 96 40.10 19.67 -46.06
N LYS A 97 39.67 18.86 -47.03
CA LYS A 97 40.55 18.21 -48.03
C LYS A 97 40.74 19.02 -49.32
N LYS A 98 41.07 20.31 -49.18
CA LYS A 98 41.80 21.07 -50.24
C LYS A 98 43.28 21.29 -49.93
N LYS A 99 43.84 20.67 -48.88
CA LYS A 99 45.30 20.58 -48.66
C LYS A 99 45.70 19.17 -48.22
N LYS A 100 46.66 18.61 -48.97
CA LYS A 100 47.38 17.33 -48.79
C LYS A 100 46.71 16.07 -49.37
N LEU A 101 47.01 15.84 -50.65
CA LEU A 101 47.34 14.50 -51.13
C LEU A 101 48.63 14.04 -50.45
N SER A 102 48.62 12.87 -49.82
CA SER A 102 49.49 11.73 -50.16
C SER A 102 49.56 10.69 -49.01
N LEU A 103 49.46 9.42 -49.41
CA LEU A 103 49.99 8.21 -48.78
C LEU A 103 49.28 7.62 -47.53
N GLY A 104 48.63 6.47 -47.79
CA GLY A 104 48.71 5.30 -46.92
C GLY A 104 47.58 5.06 -45.92
N SER A 105 46.37 4.70 -46.38
CA SER A 105 45.32 4.18 -45.49
C SER A 105 45.12 2.67 -45.63
N GLY A 106 45.72 1.90 -44.72
CA GLY A 106 45.22 0.58 -44.36
C GLY A 106 43.95 0.71 -43.54
N ARG A 107 42.81 0.98 -44.21
CA ARG A 107 41.49 0.94 -43.58
C ARG A 107 41.08 -0.53 -43.42
N ARG A 108 41.11 -1.04 -42.18
CA ARG A 108 40.27 -2.19 -41.81
C ARG A 108 38.83 -1.80 -42.08
N LYS A 109 38.24 -2.35 -43.15
CA LYS A 109 36.80 -2.32 -43.37
C LYS A 109 36.16 -3.13 -42.24
N GLY A 110 35.59 -2.44 -41.25
CA GLY A 110 34.45 -2.99 -40.50
C GLY A 110 33.32 -3.27 -41.51
N PRO A 111 32.43 -4.23 -41.24
CA PRO A 111 31.42 -4.64 -42.20
C PRO A 111 30.60 -3.41 -42.60
N ALA A 112 30.63 -3.11 -43.89
CA ALA A 112 29.78 -2.11 -44.49
C ALA A 112 28.32 -2.49 -44.18
N GLY A 113 27.58 -1.59 -43.53
CA GLY A 113 26.15 -1.74 -43.35
C GLY A 113 25.49 -1.88 -44.72
N LEU A 114 24.97 -3.07 -45.00
CA LEU A 114 24.02 -3.28 -46.06
C LEU A 114 22.69 -2.60 -45.62
N PRO A 115 22.03 -1.83 -46.51
CA PRO A 115 20.73 -1.24 -46.20
C PRO A 115 19.67 -2.36 -46.23
N GLY A 116 18.72 -2.38 -45.29
CA GLY A 116 17.50 -3.13 -45.60
C GLY A 116 16.50 -3.52 -44.51
N ILE A 117 16.79 -3.41 -43.21
CA ILE A 117 15.79 -3.76 -42.18
C ILE A 117 15.86 -2.77 -41.03
N SER A 118 14.78 -2.02 -40.83
CA SER A 118 14.64 -1.08 -39.72
C SER A 118 13.99 -1.75 -38.51
N LEU A 119 13.97 -1.06 -37.38
CA LEU A 119 13.34 -1.58 -36.16
C LEU A 119 11.84 -1.85 -36.35
N GLU A 120 11.16 -0.98 -37.08
CA GLU A 120 9.73 -1.08 -37.41
C GLU A 120 9.39 -2.38 -38.15
N ASP A 121 10.35 -2.96 -38.88
CA ASP A 121 10.14 -4.21 -39.62
C ASP A 121 10.16 -5.45 -38.70
N ILE A 122 10.70 -5.33 -37.48
CA ILE A 122 10.74 -6.40 -36.48
C ILE A 122 9.80 -6.13 -35.29
N THR A 123 9.17 -4.96 -35.24
CA THR A 123 8.14 -4.61 -34.27
C THR A 123 6.82 -5.30 -34.64
N PRO A 124 6.13 -5.96 -33.70
CA PRO A 124 4.94 -6.74 -34.03
C PRO A 124 3.70 -5.89 -34.34
N PHE A 125 3.58 -4.70 -33.76
CA PHE A 125 2.46 -3.78 -33.96
C PHE A 125 2.82 -2.65 -34.92
N THR A 126 1.81 -2.14 -35.63
CA THR A 126 1.96 -1.09 -36.66
C THR A 126 1.46 0.28 -36.21
N GLY A 127 0.66 0.35 -35.15
CA GLY A 127 0.05 1.60 -34.68
C GLY A 127 -1.00 1.41 -33.60
N ILE A 128 -1.50 2.54 -33.09
CA ILE A 128 -2.66 2.63 -32.20
C ILE A 128 -3.79 3.30 -32.96
N ASP A 129 -4.98 2.71 -32.92
CA ASP A 129 -6.20 3.21 -33.56
C ASP A 129 -7.32 3.29 -32.52
N GLY A 130 -7.50 4.48 -31.93
CA GLY A 130 -8.43 4.71 -30.82
C GLY A 130 -8.10 3.85 -29.59
N ASN A 131 -8.87 2.79 -29.40
CA ASN A 131 -8.73 1.85 -28.27
C ASN A 131 -8.03 0.53 -28.66
N TYR A 132 -7.55 0.42 -29.90
CA TYR A 132 -6.99 -0.80 -30.45
C TYR A 132 -5.49 -0.66 -30.74
N ILE A 133 -4.73 -1.70 -30.41
CA ILE A 133 -3.39 -1.89 -30.95
C ILE A 133 -3.52 -2.67 -32.26
N VAL A 134 -2.94 -2.16 -33.34
CA VAL A 134 -3.07 -2.71 -34.69
C VAL A 134 -1.83 -3.55 -35.04
N TYR A 135 -2.02 -4.77 -35.54
CA TYR A 135 -0.95 -5.67 -35.97
C TYR A 135 -1.02 -5.87 -37.50
N GLY A 136 -0.90 -4.75 -38.23
CA GLY A 136 -1.15 -4.69 -39.67
C GLY A 136 -2.59 -5.09 -40.02
N SER A 137 -2.77 -5.87 -41.08
CA SER A 137 -4.07 -6.39 -41.50
C SER A 137 -4.46 -7.72 -40.84
N SER A 138 -3.66 -8.21 -39.88
CA SER A 138 -3.78 -9.58 -39.37
C SER A 138 -4.82 -9.70 -38.26
N TYR A 139 -4.71 -8.86 -37.23
CA TYR A 139 -5.58 -8.83 -36.05
C TYR A 139 -5.38 -7.50 -35.29
N SER A 140 -6.25 -7.25 -34.31
CA SER A 140 -6.14 -6.12 -33.37
C SER A 140 -6.07 -6.64 -31.94
N ALA A 141 -5.69 -5.77 -31.00
CA ALA A 141 -5.77 -6.07 -29.58
C ALA A 141 -6.42 -4.95 -28.78
N VAL A 142 -7.07 -5.32 -27.70
CA VAL A 142 -7.56 -4.41 -26.65
C VAL A 142 -6.88 -4.76 -25.33
N VAL A 143 -6.68 -3.75 -24.49
CA VAL A 143 -5.94 -3.88 -23.22
C VAL A 143 -6.77 -3.28 -22.09
N MET A 144 -6.90 -4.01 -21.00
CA MET A 144 -7.44 -3.51 -19.73
C MET A 144 -6.38 -3.56 -18.64
N SER A 145 -6.32 -2.52 -17.81
CA SER A 145 -5.57 -2.53 -16.55
C SER A 145 -6.42 -3.18 -15.45
N ILE A 146 -5.77 -3.91 -14.57
CA ILE A 146 -6.42 -4.61 -13.46
C ILE A 146 -5.80 -4.12 -12.15
N PRO A 147 -6.62 -3.62 -11.20
CA PRO A 147 -6.12 -3.19 -9.90
C PRO A 147 -5.64 -4.39 -9.08
N SER A 148 -4.71 -4.14 -8.17
CA SER A 148 -4.23 -5.14 -7.23
C SER A 148 -5.27 -5.41 -6.13
N VAL A 149 -5.26 -6.63 -5.58
CA VAL A 149 -6.12 -7.05 -4.46
C VAL A 149 -5.30 -7.82 -3.43
N GLU A 150 -5.81 -7.93 -2.21
CA GLU A 150 -5.13 -8.67 -1.13
C GLU A 150 -5.91 -9.95 -0.80
N PHE A 151 -5.36 -11.11 -1.17
CA PHE A 151 -6.00 -12.41 -0.91
C PHE A 151 -5.71 -12.97 0.48
N ARG A 152 -4.71 -12.44 1.20
CA ARG A 152 -4.29 -12.92 2.54
C ARG A 152 -5.46 -13.02 3.52
N PHE A 153 -6.47 -12.16 3.39
CA PHE A 153 -7.62 -12.09 4.31
C PHE A 153 -8.86 -12.83 3.83
N TYR A 154 -8.85 -13.36 2.61
CA TYR A 154 -9.98 -14.12 2.07
C TYR A 154 -9.87 -15.58 2.49
N SER A 155 -10.99 -16.17 2.92
CA SER A 155 -11.07 -17.62 3.06
C SER A 155 -10.81 -18.29 1.70
N GLU A 156 -10.29 -19.51 1.71
CA GLU A 156 -10.03 -20.27 0.48
C GLU A 156 -11.26 -20.34 -0.43
N ASN A 157 -12.46 -20.52 0.16
CA ASN A 157 -13.73 -20.49 -0.56
C ASN A 157 -14.01 -19.14 -1.24
N ARG A 158 -13.69 -18.02 -0.57
CA ARG A 158 -13.86 -16.67 -1.13
C ARG A 158 -12.84 -16.42 -2.23
N GLN A 159 -11.58 -16.82 -2.03
CA GLN A 159 -10.55 -16.74 -3.07
C GLN A 159 -10.96 -17.54 -4.32
N ASN A 160 -11.35 -18.81 -4.16
CA ASN A 160 -11.86 -19.66 -5.24
C ASN A 160 -13.02 -18.98 -5.98
N SER A 161 -13.98 -18.41 -5.24
CA SER A 161 -15.12 -17.71 -5.83
C SER A 161 -14.70 -16.49 -6.64
N VAL A 162 -13.76 -15.67 -6.15
CA VAL A 162 -13.27 -14.48 -6.87
C VAL A 162 -12.52 -14.88 -8.14
N ILE A 163 -11.62 -15.86 -8.03
CA ILE A 163 -10.84 -16.38 -9.17
C ILE A 163 -11.77 -16.90 -10.27
N ASP A 164 -12.72 -17.77 -9.90
CA ASP A 164 -13.62 -18.39 -10.87
C ASP A 164 -14.60 -17.40 -11.48
N ARG A 165 -15.18 -16.50 -10.67
CA ARG A 165 -16.12 -15.48 -11.17
C ARG A 165 -15.44 -14.43 -12.04
N CYS A 166 -14.16 -14.12 -11.81
CA CYS A 166 -13.42 -13.15 -12.61
C CYS A 166 -12.73 -13.83 -13.80
N LEU A 167 -11.56 -14.43 -13.58
CA LEU A 167 -10.76 -15.01 -14.66
C LEU A 167 -11.38 -16.28 -15.22
N GLY A 168 -11.94 -17.16 -14.39
CA GLY A 168 -12.57 -18.40 -14.86
C GLY A 168 -13.70 -18.13 -15.85
N ALA A 169 -14.59 -17.19 -15.52
CA ALA A 169 -15.71 -16.79 -16.38
C ALA A 169 -15.25 -16.22 -17.72
N ILE A 170 -14.25 -15.32 -17.72
CA ILE A 170 -13.70 -14.70 -18.94
C ILE A 170 -13.03 -15.75 -19.83
N LEU A 171 -12.28 -16.69 -19.26
CA LEU A 171 -11.61 -17.74 -20.03
C LEU A 171 -12.62 -18.69 -20.69
N ARG A 172 -13.75 -18.99 -20.01
CA ARG A 172 -14.81 -19.82 -20.58
C ARG A 172 -15.57 -19.17 -21.74
N THR A 173 -15.55 -17.83 -21.86
CA THR A 173 -16.18 -17.10 -22.98
C THR A 173 -15.25 -16.88 -24.17
N SER A 174 -14.03 -17.41 -24.12
CA SER A 174 -13.03 -17.22 -25.19
C SER A 174 -13.43 -17.89 -26.50
N ALA A 175 -13.13 -17.23 -27.62
CA ALA A 175 -13.39 -17.75 -28.96
C ALA A 175 -12.25 -18.65 -29.46
N ALA A 176 -12.57 -19.52 -30.42
CA ALA A 176 -11.54 -20.28 -31.14
C ALA A 176 -10.57 -19.32 -31.86
N ASP A 177 -9.27 -19.60 -31.75
CA ASP A 177 -8.15 -18.77 -32.25
C ASP A 177 -7.94 -17.41 -31.58
N GLU A 178 -8.68 -17.09 -30.52
CA GLU A 178 -8.38 -15.95 -29.65
C GLU A 178 -7.09 -16.17 -28.86
N VAL A 179 -6.22 -15.15 -28.80
CA VAL A 179 -5.08 -15.16 -27.88
C VAL A 179 -5.45 -14.25 -26.72
N ILE A 180 -5.32 -14.75 -25.51
CA ILE A 180 -5.44 -13.95 -24.29
C ILE A 180 -4.04 -13.86 -23.69
N SER A 181 -3.65 -12.70 -23.15
CA SER A 181 -2.37 -12.57 -22.47
C SER A 181 -2.49 -11.82 -21.16
N MET A 182 -1.97 -12.42 -20.10
CA MET A 182 -1.71 -11.73 -18.83
C MET A 182 -0.33 -11.12 -18.93
N VAL A 183 -0.24 -9.82 -18.68
CA VAL A 183 0.98 -9.04 -18.82
C VAL A 183 1.24 -8.29 -17.52
N LYS A 184 2.48 -8.36 -17.05
CA LYS A 184 2.99 -7.48 -16.00
C LYS A 184 4.14 -6.64 -16.51
N LEU A 185 4.06 -5.34 -16.21
CA LEU A 185 5.09 -4.33 -16.47
C LEU A 185 5.31 -3.56 -15.17
N ASP A 186 6.56 -3.25 -14.85
CA ASP A 186 6.83 -2.31 -13.76
C ASP A 186 6.69 -0.88 -14.27
N ARG A 187 5.97 -0.04 -13.51
CA ARG A 187 5.79 1.38 -13.81
C ARG A 187 6.04 2.22 -12.56
N PRO A 188 6.57 3.44 -12.72
CA PRO A 188 6.66 4.38 -11.62
C PRO A 188 5.25 4.85 -11.23
N VAL A 189 5.01 5.00 -9.93
CA VAL A 189 3.82 5.70 -9.44
C VAL A 189 4.00 7.20 -9.69
N ILE A 190 2.98 7.82 -10.29
CA ILE A 190 2.95 9.26 -10.55
C ILE A 190 2.28 9.95 -9.37
N TYR A 191 2.95 10.93 -8.76
CA TYR A 191 2.47 11.61 -7.55
C TYR A 191 1.85 13.00 -7.80
N ASP A 192 1.55 13.35 -9.06
CA ASP A 192 0.98 14.66 -9.42
C ASP A 192 -0.28 15.01 -8.60
N GLU A 193 -1.22 14.08 -8.48
CA GLU A 193 -2.46 14.30 -7.73
C GLU A 193 -2.20 14.50 -6.23
N PHE A 194 -1.22 13.77 -5.66
CA PHE A 194 -0.78 13.99 -4.28
C PHE A 194 -0.18 15.39 -4.11
N ILE A 195 0.69 15.82 -5.04
CA ILE A 195 1.30 17.15 -5.01
C ILE A 195 0.24 18.25 -5.12
N GLU A 196 -0.76 18.08 -5.99
CA GLU A 196 -1.87 19.03 -6.11
C GLU A 196 -2.73 19.06 -4.84
N SER A 197 -3.01 17.90 -4.24
CA SER A 197 -3.72 17.82 -2.96
C SER A 197 -2.98 18.56 -1.84
N GLU A 198 -1.65 18.47 -1.81
CA GLU A 198 -0.80 19.15 -0.84
C GLU A 198 -0.78 20.67 -1.05
N ARG A 199 -0.77 21.13 -2.31
CA ARG A 199 -0.90 22.55 -2.64
C ARG A 199 -2.25 23.12 -2.20
N LYS A 200 -3.34 22.35 -2.37
CA LYS A 200 -4.66 22.76 -1.88
C LYS A 200 -4.68 22.95 -0.36
N LYS A 201 -3.97 22.11 0.40
CA LYS A 201 -3.84 22.26 1.86
C LYS A 201 -3.15 23.58 2.25
N LEU A 202 -2.24 24.12 1.43
CA LEU A 202 -1.66 25.46 1.65
C LEU A 202 -2.70 26.56 1.53
N ASP A 203 -3.62 26.45 0.56
CA ASP A 203 -4.71 27.41 0.39
C ASP A 203 -5.67 27.36 1.59
N ASP A 204 -6.00 26.17 2.09
CA ASP A 204 -6.82 25.98 3.29
C ASP A 204 -6.18 26.63 4.54
N LEU A 205 -4.86 26.49 4.71
CA LEU A 205 -4.12 27.13 5.80
C LEU A 205 -4.14 28.67 5.68
N LYS A 206 -4.01 29.18 4.46
CA LYS A 206 -4.08 30.62 4.19
C LYS A 206 -5.46 31.18 4.50
N GLU A 207 -6.53 30.47 4.15
CA GLU A 207 -7.89 30.85 4.50
C GLU A 207 -8.12 30.84 6.01
N ALA A 208 -7.61 29.83 6.72
CA ALA A 208 -7.66 29.78 8.18
C ALA A 208 -6.94 30.97 8.84
N TYR A 209 -5.79 31.38 8.32
CA TYR A 209 -5.09 32.59 8.77
C TYR A 209 -5.91 33.87 8.53
N LEU A 210 -6.50 34.03 7.33
CA LEU A 210 -7.36 35.18 7.02
C LEU A 210 -8.60 35.27 7.93
N ASN A 211 -9.10 34.11 8.38
CA ASN A 211 -10.20 34.01 9.33
C ASN A 211 -9.76 34.24 10.81
N GLY A 212 -8.49 34.55 11.05
CA GLY A 212 -7.94 34.84 12.39
C GLY A 212 -7.77 33.60 13.27
N LEU A 213 -7.75 32.39 12.69
CA LEU A 213 -7.60 31.13 13.43
C LEU A 213 -6.15 30.71 13.66
N LEU A 214 -5.22 31.28 12.90
CA LEU A 214 -3.80 30.98 12.98
C LEU A 214 -3.03 32.26 13.23
N THR A 215 -2.03 32.17 14.09
CA THR A 215 -1.01 33.21 14.20
C THR A 215 -0.03 33.13 13.02
N ASP A 216 0.71 34.20 12.77
CA ASP A 216 1.75 34.23 11.72
C ASP A 216 2.83 33.17 11.96
N GLU A 217 3.20 32.95 13.22
CA GLU A 217 4.17 31.94 13.62
C GLU A 217 3.62 30.51 13.42
N GLU A 218 2.38 30.23 13.86
CA GLU A 218 1.74 28.93 13.63
C GLU A 218 1.60 28.61 12.14
N LEU A 219 1.24 29.61 11.32
CA LEU A 219 1.14 29.46 9.88
C LEU A 219 2.49 29.11 9.27
N THR A 220 3.55 29.81 9.65
CA THR A 220 4.91 29.59 9.11
C THR A 220 5.38 28.16 9.36
N THR A 221 5.22 27.65 10.59
CA THR A 221 5.61 26.28 10.95
C THR A 221 4.81 25.25 10.17
N ARG A 222 3.48 25.41 10.08
CA ARG A 222 2.61 24.47 9.35
C ARG A 222 2.91 24.47 7.85
N VAL A 223 3.10 25.63 7.25
CA VAL A 223 3.47 25.79 5.84
C VAL A 223 4.82 25.14 5.55
N GLY A 224 5.80 25.25 6.46
CA GLY A 224 7.08 24.56 6.35
C GLY A 224 6.92 23.04 6.21
N ILE A 225 6.10 22.42 7.06
CA ILE A 225 5.80 20.98 6.99
C ILE A 225 5.18 20.60 5.65
N VAL A 226 4.21 21.38 5.15
CA VAL A 226 3.58 21.09 3.85
C VAL A 226 4.56 21.21 2.69
N TYR A 227 5.46 22.21 2.71
CA TYR A 227 6.51 22.33 1.69
C TYR A 227 7.49 21.14 1.71
N ASP A 228 7.87 20.66 2.89
CA ASP A 228 8.73 19.47 3.01
C ASP A 228 8.04 18.23 2.43
N ARG A 229 6.72 18.07 2.66
CA ARG A 229 5.93 16.99 2.02
C ARG A 229 5.90 17.10 0.51
N ILE A 230 5.65 18.29 -0.04
CA ILE A 230 5.68 18.53 -1.50
C ILE A 230 7.04 18.16 -2.06
N ARG A 231 8.13 18.61 -1.42
CA ARG A 231 9.50 18.31 -1.85
C ARG A 231 9.79 16.80 -1.81
N GLN A 232 9.28 16.09 -0.81
CA GLN A 232 9.42 14.65 -0.71
C GLN A 232 8.66 13.92 -1.83
N LEU A 233 7.44 14.35 -2.13
CA LEU A 233 6.66 13.82 -3.26
C LEU A 233 7.33 14.11 -4.61
N GLU A 234 7.86 15.30 -4.81
CA GLU A 234 8.64 15.66 -6.01
C GLU A 234 9.92 14.80 -6.14
N ASP A 235 10.56 14.43 -5.02
CA ASP A 235 11.70 13.50 -5.05
C ASP A 235 11.26 12.10 -5.50
N PHE A 236 10.16 11.57 -4.96
CA PHE A 236 9.59 10.29 -5.39
C PHE A 236 9.13 10.29 -6.85
N ASP A 237 8.71 11.43 -7.36
CA ASP A 237 8.12 11.54 -8.70
C ASP A 237 9.18 11.77 -9.79
N TYR A 238 10.20 12.59 -9.52
CA TYR A 238 11.20 12.99 -10.53
C TYR A 238 12.59 12.37 -10.36
N LYS A 239 13.00 12.02 -9.13
CA LYS A 239 14.39 11.59 -8.85
C LYS A 239 14.47 10.11 -8.48
N ASN A 240 13.76 9.73 -7.42
CA ASN A 240 13.77 8.40 -6.84
C ASN A 240 12.42 7.71 -7.12
N LYS A 241 12.17 7.47 -8.42
CA LYS A 241 10.92 6.87 -8.90
C LYS A 241 10.64 5.53 -8.21
N VAL A 242 9.46 5.43 -7.61
CA VAL A 242 8.98 4.20 -6.97
C VAL A 242 8.28 3.34 -8.00
N TYR A 243 8.86 2.19 -8.32
CA TYR A 243 8.28 1.24 -9.28
C TYR A 243 7.39 0.21 -8.59
N MET A 244 6.22 -0.05 -9.19
CA MET A 244 5.27 -1.07 -8.78
C MET A 244 4.89 -1.98 -9.95
N PRO A 245 4.49 -3.24 -9.69
CA PRO A 245 4.00 -4.13 -10.73
C PRO A 245 2.58 -3.72 -11.16
N PHE A 246 2.43 -3.33 -12.42
CA PHE A 246 1.13 -3.08 -13.04
C PHE A 246 0.71 -4.29 -13.88
N HIS A 247 -0.54 -4.71 -13.67
CA HIS A 247 -1.10 -5.90 -14.30
C HIS A 247 -2.11 -5.54 -15.38
N TYR A 248 -2.04 -6.26 -16.49
CA TYR A 248 -2.88 -6.05 -17.65
C TYR A 248 -3.39 -7.37 -18.21
N LEU A 249 -4.58 -7.32 -18.78
CA LEU A 249 -5.15 -8.39 -19.57
C LEU A 249 -5.35 -7.90 -21.01
N MET A 250 -4.80 -8.65 -21.95
CA MET A 250 -4.87 -8.34 -23.38
C MET A 250 -5.67 -9.42 -24.12
N PHE A 251 -6.54 -8.99 -25.01
CA PHE A 251 -7.27 -9.86 -25.93
C PHE A 251 -6.86 -9.57 -27.37
N PHE A 252 -6.49 -10.61 -28.12
CA PHE A 252 -6.08 -10.50 -29.52
C PHE A 252 -7.03 -11.29 -30.41
N TYR A 253 -7.66 -10.61 -31.37
CA TYR A 253 -8.57 -11.23 -32.31
C TYR A 253 -8.71 -10.42 -33.60
N LYS A 254 -9.26 -11.05 -34.64
CA LYS A 254 -9.43 -10.42 -35.96
C LYS A 254 -10.58 -9.42 -35.98
N ASP A 255 -11.69 -9.76 -35.32
CA ASP A 255 -12.89 -8.93 -35.27
C ASP A 255 -12.84 -7.95 -34.09
N ARG A 256 -12.86 -6.65 -34.39
CA ARG A 256 -12.83 -5.57 -33.40
C ARG A 256 -14.13 -5.49 -32.58
N ASN A 257 -15.28 -5.80 -33.18
CA ASN A 257 -16.56 -5.77 -32.45
C ASN A 257 -16.61 -6.85 -31.38
N PHE A 258 -16.10 -8.05 -31.71
CA PHE A 258 -15.94 -9.13 -30.74
C PHE A 258 -14.99 -8.72 -29.60
N LEU A 259 -13.82 -8.15 -29.91
CA LEU A 259 -12.88 -7.67 -28.91
C LEU A 259 -13.50 -6.64 -27.96
N GLN A 260 -14.27 -5.69 -28.51
CA GLN A 260 -14.94 -4.68 -27.70
C GLN A 260 -16.00 -5.31 -26.78
N GLY A 261 -16.77 -6.27 -27.27
CA GLY A 261 -17.72 -7.00 -26.41
C GLY A 261 -17.02 -7.83 -25.32
N GLN A 262 -15.88 -8.46 -25.62
CA GLN A 262 -15.11 -9.24 -24.65
C GLN A 262 -14.53 -8.37 -23.54
N ILE A 263 -13.93 -7.21 -23.88
CA ILE A 263 -13.34 -6.33 -22.86
C ILE A 263 -14.43 -5.67 -21.99
N GLU A 264 -15.58 -5.30 -22.57
CA GLU A 264 -16.71 -4.77 -21.80
C GLU A 264 -17.27 -5.80 -20.82
N ASN A 265 -17.42 -7.06 -21.27
CA ASN A 265 -17.82 -8.16 -20.40
C ASN A 265 -16.78 -8.42 -19.29
N ALA A 266 -15.49 -8.41 -19.63
CA ALA A 266 -14.41 -8.59 -18.66
C ALA A 266 -14.43 -7.48 -17.59
N ILE A 267 -14.53 -6.21 -18.00
CA ILE A 267 -14.62 -5.08 -17.08
C ILE A 267 -15.84 -5.20 -16.16
N ALA A 268 -17.02 -5.51 -16.71
CA ALA A 268 -18.23 -5.69 -15.91
C ALA A 268 -18.11 -6.83 -14.89
N THR A 269 -17.46 -7.93 -15.30
CA THR A 269 -17.22 -9.10 -14.45
C THR A 269 -16.31 -8.77 -13.28
N PHE A 270 -15.18 -8.09 -13.52
CA PHE A 270 -14.29 -7.63 -12.45
C PHE A 270 -14.96 -6.59 -11.54
N ALA A 271 -15.70 -5.63 -12.11
CA ALA A 271 -16.40 -4.60 -11.34
C ALA A 271 -17.43 -5.19 -10.37
N SER A 272 -18.13 -6.27 -10.77
CA SER A 272 -19.06 -6.98 -9.89
C SER A 272 -18.42 -7.63 -8.65
N ASN A 273 -17.08 -7.75 -8.64
CA ASN A 273 -16.29 -8.30 -7.54
C ASN A 273 -15.38 -7.23 -6.88
N ASN A 274 -15.77 -5.95 -6.95
CA ASN A 274 -15.03 -4.79 -6.40
C ASN A 274 -13.66 -4.53 -7.03
N MET A 275 -13.40 -5.00 -8.25
CA MET A 275 -12.18 -4.69 -9.00
C MET A 275 -12.52 -3.77 -10.17
N ILE A 276 -12.27 -2.47 -10.00
CA ILE A 276 -12.56 -1.48 -11.05
C ILE A 276 -11.44 -1.52 -12.09
N CYS A 277 -11.72 -2.15 -13.22
CA CYS A 277 -10.79 -2.21 -14.35
C CYS A 277 -11.05 -1.09 -15.35
N HIS A 278 -9.98 -0.64 -16.02
CA HIS A 278 -10.05 0.41 -17.03
C HIS A 278 -9.48 -0.07 -18.36
N GLN A 279 -10.21 0.14 -19.47
CA GLN A 279 -9.69 -0.08 -20.81
C GLN A 279 -8.73 1.07 -21.17
N LEU A 280 -7.51 0.74 -21.59
CA LEU A 280 -6.52 1.73 -22.00
C LEU A 280 -6.87 2.33 -23.37
N LYS A 281 -6.66 3.64 -23.54
CA LYS A 281 -6.98 4.35 -24.79
C LYS A 281 -5.88 5.33 -25.21
N GLY A 282 -5.66 5.49 -26.51
CA GLY A 282 -4.79 6.53 -27.09
C GLY A 282 -3.44 6.69 -26.37
N PRO A 283 -3.21 7.81 -25.64
CA PRO A 283 -1.97 8.04 -24.89
C PRO A 283 -1.61 6.93 -23.91
N GLU A 284 -2.59 6.35 -23.20
CA GLU A 284 -2.34 5.30 -22.21
C GLU A 284 -1.83 4.01 -22.87
N LEU A 285 -2.34 3.70 -24.07
CA LEU A 285 -1.84 2.58 -24.88
C LEU A 285 -0.42 2.84 -25.35
N ALA A 286 -0.08 4.09 -25.71
CA ALA A 286 1.28 4.46 -26.09
C ALA A 286 2.24 4.28 -24.92
N VAL A 287 1.87 4.75 -23.73
CA VAL A 287 2.64 4.55 -22.49
C VAL A 287 2.83 3.06 -22.20
N PHE A 288 1.75 2.27 -22.24
CA PHE A 288 1.80 0.82 -22.04
C PHE A 288 2.76 0.12 -23.02
N LEU A 289 2.74 0.50 -24.30
CA LEU A 289 3.65 -0.05 -25.31
C LEU A 289 5.09 0.45 -25.16
N LYS A 290 5.31 1.68 -24.67
CA LYS A 290 6.66 2.21 -24.41
C LYS A 290 7.36 1.44 -23.28
N TYR A 291 6.64 1.11 -22.21
CA TYR A 291 7.17 0.30 -21.09
C TYR A 291 7.61 -1.10 -21.48
N ASN A 292 7.18 -1.60 -22.64
CA ASN A 292 7.68 -2.87 -23.15
C ASN A 292 9.15 -2.82 -23.60
N TYR A 293 9.71 -1.62 -23.86
CA TYR A 293 11.08 -1.40 -24.35
C TYR A 293 12.02 -0.74 -23.34
N GLY A 294 11.53 0.10 -22.42
CA GLY A 294 12.37 0.77 -21.43
C GLY A 294 11.56 1.47 -20.35
N MET A 295 12.25 2.01 -19.35
CA MET A 295 11.63 2.70 -18.20
C MET A 295 12.13 4.15 -17.99
N GLU A 296 13.13 4.59 -18.76
CA GLU A 296 13.71 5.93 -18.69
C GLU A 296 12.93 6.90 -19.61
N PHE A 297 11.71 7.30 -19.23
CA PHE A 297 10.94 8.36 -19.89
C PHE A 297 9.92 9.01 -18.94
N ASP A 298 9.27 10.09 -19.36
CA ASP A 298 8.13 10.70 -18.65
C ASP A 298 6.81 10.34 -19.37
N GLU A 299 5.89 9.69 -18.66
CA GLU A 299 4.58 9.30 -19.20
C GLU A 299 3.71 10.50 -19.59
N ARG A 300 3.96 11.67 -18.98
CA ARG A 300 3.19 12.90 -19.23
C ARG A 300 3.34 13.40 -20.65
N GLU A 301 4.48 13.12 -21.28
CA GLU A 301 4.74 13.48 -22.69
C GLU A 301 3.67 12.88 -23.62
N ALA A 302 3.19 11.67 -23.32
CA ALA A 302 2.22 10.97 -24.14
C ALA A 302 0.88 11.72 -24.28
N LYS A 303 0.50 12.53 -23.29
CA LYS A 303 -0.74 13.34 -23.33
C LYS A 303 -0.69 14.44 -24.40
N SER A 304 0.51 14.88 -24.77
CA SER A 304 0.72 15.95 -25.75
C SER A 304 0.91 15.47 -27.19
N LEU A 305 1.09 14.15 -27.38
CA LEU A 305 1.37 13.55 -28.68
C LEU A 305 0.11 13.37 -29.52
N SER A 306 0.26 13.56 -30.83
CA SER A 306 -0.76 13.17 -31.80
C SER A 306 -0.68 11.66 -32.14
N PRO A 307 -1.77 11.03 -32.64
CA PRO A 307 -1.75 9.61 -32.98
C PRO A 307 -0.68 9.18 -34.00
N GLU A 308 -0.24 10.09 -34.86
CA GLU A 308 0.82 9.85 -35.85
C GLU A 308 2.21 9.77 -35.20
N GLU A 309 2.40 10.44 -34.07
CA GLU A 309 3.68 10.50 -33.34
C GLU A 309 3.87 9.33 -32.37
N TYR A 310 2.80 8.62 -31.99
CA TYR A 310 2.87 7.52 -31.02
C TYR A 310 3.90 6.45 -31.40
N MET A 311 3.91 6.00 -32.65
CA MET A 311 4.83 4.93 -33.07
C MET A 311 6.29 5.34 -32.98
N ASP A 312 6.60 6.59 -33.33
CA ASP A 312 7.95 7.11 -33.22
C ASP A 312 8.34 7.22 -31.74
N TRP A 313 7.49 7.76 -30.88
CA TRP A 313 7.77 7.87 -29.45
C TRP A 313 7.90 6.51 -28.73
N ILE A 314 7.05 5.53 -29.06
CA ILE A 314 7.05 4.19 -28.45
C ILE A 314 8.36 3.44 -28.71
N LEU A 315 8.88 3.50 -29.94
CA LEU A 315 10.00 2.66 -30.34
C LEU A 315 11.33 3.17 -29.75
N PRO A 316 12.21 2.26 -29.28
CA PRO A 316 13.58 2.62 -28.92
C PRO A 316 14.37 3.03 -30.17
N ASP A 317 15.46 3.78 -30.00
CA ASP A 317 16.30 4.17 -31.13
C ASP A 317 17.06 2.98 -31.72
N THR A 318 17.45 2.05 -30.86
CA THR A 318 18.26 0.89 -31.21
C THR A 318 17.84 -0.38 -30.47
N VAL A 319 17.85 -1.50 -31.18
CA VAL A 319 17.72 -2.84 -30.58
C VAL A 319 18.86 -3.72 -31.03
N ARG A 320 19.60 -4.28 -30.06
CA ARG A 320 20.78 -5.13 -30.31
C ARG A 320 20.60 -6.52 -29.70
N PHE A 321 20.82 -7.53 -30.53
CA PHE A 321 20.80 -8.94 -30.16
C PHE A 321 22.22 -9.47 -29.96
N SER A 322 22.48 -9.98 -28.76
CA SER A 322 23.68 -10.75 -28.43
C SER A 322 23.37 -12.25 -28.41
N SER A 323 24.34 -13.09 -28.09
CA SER A 323 24.12 -14.53 -27.94
C SER A 323 23.30 -14.88 -26.69
N ARG A 324 23.21 -13.96 -25.73
CA ARG A 324 22.57 -14.19 -24.41
C ARG A 324 21.62 -13.08 -23.94
N THR A 325 21.69 -11.89 -24.54
CA THR A 325 20.96 -10.70 -24.09
C THR A 325 20.34 -9.97 -25.27
N VAL A 326 19.29 -9.19 -24.98
CA VAL A 326 18.72 -8.18 -25.88
C VAL A 326 18.92 -6.83 -25.22
N GLN A 327 19.45 -5.86 -25.98
CA GLN A 327 19.67 -4.50 -25.51
C GLN A 327 18.71 -3.55 -26.23
N TYR A 328 17.90 -2.82 -25.48
CA TYR A 328 17.03 -1.74 -25.94
C TYR A 328 17.68 -0.42 -25.55
N ASP A 329 18.20 0.33 -26.51
CA ASP A 329 19.03 1.52 -26.26
C ASP A 329 20.16 1.20 -25.27
N ASP A 330 20.04 1.63 -24.02
CA ASP A 330 21.01 1.35 -22.97
C ASP A 330 20.61 0.19 -22.03
N LEU A 331 19.34 -0.22 -22.03
CA LEU A 331 18.81 -1.25 -21.16
C LEU A 331 19.15 -2.65 -21.66
N ILE A 332 19.88 -3.42 -20.86
CA ILE A 332 20.22 -4.81 -21.15
C ILE A 332 19.22 -5.73 -20.46
N THR A 333 18.64 -6.65 -21.24
CA THR A 333 17.63 -7.59 -20.77
C THR A 333 18.05 -9.05 -20.98
N HIS A 334 17.58 -9.91 -20.08
CA HIS A 334 17.72 -11.36 -20.17
C HIS A 334 16.35 -12.01 -20.32
N ASN A 335 16.19 -12.87 -21.33
CA ASN A 335 14.92 -13.51 -21.61
C ASN A 335 14.93 -14.97 -21.14
N PHE A 336 13.95 -15.31 -20.31
CA PHE A 336 13.63 -16.66 -19.87
C PHE A 336 12.31 -17.13 -20.48
N ARG A 337 12.26 -18.43 -20.79
CA ARG A 337 11.01 -19.14 -21.01
C ARG A 337 10.75 -20.06 -19.83
N LEU A 338 9.52 -20.06 -19.34
CA LEU A 338 9.11 -21.01 -18.33
C LEU A 338 8.92 -22.40 -18.97
N ARG A 339 9.63 -23.41 -18.47
CA ARG A 339 9.59 -24.80 -18.97
C ARG A 339 8.58 -25.63 -18.19
N ASP A 340 8.69 -25.58 -16.86
CA ASP A 340 7.86 -26.37 -15.96
C ASP A 340 7.26 -25.47 -14.86
N TYR A 341 6.00 -25.77 -14.54
CA TYR A 341 5.23 -25.16 -13.46
C TYR A 341 5.26 -26.09 -12.24
N PRO A 342 4.94 -25.58 -11.03
CA PRO A 342 4.78 -26.40 -9.84
C PRO A 342 3.75 -27.51 -10.05
N MET A 343 3.99 -28.66 -9.42
CA MET A 343 3.13 -29.85 -9.56
C MET A 343 1.76 -29.69 -8.91
N VAL A 344 1.71 -28.91 -7.83
CA VAL A 344 0.49 -28.53 -7.12
C VAL A 344 0.49 -27.02 -7.02
N VAL A 345 -0.60 -26.40 -7.44
CA VAL A 345 -0.77 -24.95 -7.38
C VAL A 345 -1.98 -24.62 -6.52
N GLY A 346 -1.80 -23.67 -5.60
CA GLY A 346 -2.90 -23.09 -4.83
C GLY A 346 -3.53 -21.90 -5.56
N ASN A 347 -4.37 -21.16 -4.83
CA ASN A 347 -4.93 -19.90 -5.32
C ASN A 347 -3.85 -18.82 -5.46
N ALA A 348 -3.98 -18.00 -6.51
CA ALA A 348 -3.06 -16.92 -6.85
C ALA A 348 -1.59 -17.39 -6.95
N TRP A 349 -1.34 -18.60 -7.46
CA TRP A 349 0.02 -19.15 -7.59
C TRP A 349 0.93 -18.33 -8.51
N GLY A 350 0.35 -17.55 -9.42
CA GLY A 350 1.08 -16.66 -10.31
C GLY A 350 1.49 -15.34 -9.67
N SER A 351 0.97 -14.99 -8.48
CA SER A 351 1.32 -13.74 -7.79
C SER A 351 2.83 -13.64 -7.51
N THR A 352 3.47 -14.71 -7.06
CA THR A 352 4.92 -14.73 -6.80
C THR A 352 5.75 -14.56 -8.06
N LEU A 353 5.29 -15.12 -9.19
CA LEU A 353 5.93 -15.00 -10.50
C LEU A 353 5.79 -13.58 -11.09
N PHE A 354 4.60 -12.98 -11.01
CA PHE A 354 4.31 -11.70 -11.65
C PHE A 354 4.80 -10.50 -10.82
N ASN A 355 4.89 -10.61 -9.49
CA ASN A 355 5.24 -9.48 -8.63
C ASN A 355 6.75 -9.28 -8.39
N ILE A 356 7.62 -10.05 -9.07
CA ILE A 356 9.08 -9.83 -9.00
C ILE A 356 9.39 -8.49 -9.69
N LEU A 357 9.81 -7.48 -8.93
CA LEU A 357 10.22 -6.16 -9.46
C LEU A 357 11.42 -6.30 -10.40
N GLY A 358 11.57 -5.40 -11.37
CA GLY A 358 12.63 -5.45 -12.39
C GLY A 358 12.41 -6.54 -13.43
N THR A 359 11.17 -7.01 -13.60
CA THR A 359 10.83 -8.03 -14.59
C THR A 359 9.58 -7.68 -15.37
N LYS A 360 9.55 -8.07 -16.65
CA LYS A 360 8.34 -8.11 -17.47
C LYS A 360 7.91 -9.57 -17.64
N VAL A 361 6.67 -9.86 -17.32
CA VAL A 361 6.09 -11.21 -17.46
C VAL A 361 4.98 -11.16 -18.50
N VAL A 362 5.06 -12.06 -19.49
CA VAL A 362 4.02 -12.22 -20.51
C VAL A 362 3.60 -13.69 -20.55
N LEU A 363 2.39 -13.97 -20.06
CA LEU A 363 1.77 -15.28 -20.13
C LEU A 363 0.72 -15.25 -21.23
N LYS A 364 0.95 -15.99 -22.31
CA LYS A 364 0.04 -16.14 -23.44
C LYS A 364 -0.75 -17.42 -23.29
N MET A 365 -2.04 -17.35 -23.58
CA MET A 365 -2.92 -18.50 -23.58
C MET A 365 -3.80 -18.49 -24.83
N THR A 366 -3.91 -19.65 -25.47
CA THR A 366 -4.80 -19.86 -26.62
C THR A 366 -5.69 -21.06 -26.37
N PRO A 367 -7.03 -20.94 -26.51
CA PRO A 367 -7.93 -22.05 -26.27
C PRO A 367 -7.73 -23.14 -27.33
N ILE A 368 -7.80 -24.38 -26.88
CA ILE A 368 -7.70 -25.58 -27.71
C ILE A 368 -9.12 -26.07 -27.96
N ASP A 369 -9.41 -26.39 -29.22
CA ASP A 369 -10.66 -27.06 -29.58
C ASP A 369 -10.88 -28.31 -28.71
N ARG A 370 -12.09 -28.46 -28.16
CA ARG A 370 -12.42 -29.49 -27.18
C ARG A 370 -12.07 -30.90 -27.65
N TYR A 371 -12.38 -31.24 -28.89
CA TYR A 371 -12.09 -32.56 -29.43
C TYR A 371 -10.58 -32.81 -29.57
N LYS A 372 -9.81 -31.77 -29.93
CA LYS A 372 -8.35 -31.85 -29.95
C LYS A 372 -7.77 -31.97 -28.55
N GLY A 373 -8.29 -31.21 -27.58
CA GLY A 373 -7.86 -31.25 -26.18
C GLY A 373 -8.07 -32.62 -25.54
N ILE A 374 -9.27 -33.20 -25.69
CA ILE A 374 -9.59 -34.56 -25.22
C ILE A 374 -8.58 -35.57 -25.78
N ARG A 375 -8.37 -35.58 -27.11
CA ARG A 375 -7.40 -36.48 -27.75
C ARG A 375 -5.96 -36.28 -27.30
N GLN A 376 -5.58 -35.04 -26.97
CA GLN A 376 -4.23 -34.72 -26.49
C GLN A 376 -4.01 -35.27 -25.07
N ILE A 377 -5.02 -35.16 -24.20
CA ILE A 377 -4.96 -35.73 -22.85
C ILE A 377 -5.00 -37.25 -22.90
N ASP A 378 -5.89 -37.85 -23.69
CA ASP A 378 -5.95 -39.32 -23.86
C ASP A 378 -4.58 -39.88 -24.27
N ARG A 379 -3.94 -39.27 -25.28
CA ARG A 379 -2.59 -39.66 -25.70
C ARG A 379 -1.55 -39.52 -24.59
N SER A 380 -1.62 -38.44 -23.81
CA SER A 380 -0.68 -38.20 -22.71
C SER A 380 -0.86 -39.22 -21.58
N ILE A 381 -2.10 -39.62 -21.28
CA ILE A 381 -2.41 -40.68 -20.31
C ILE A 381 -1.87 -42.03 -20.80
N ASP A 382 -2.06 -42.37 -22.07
CA ASP A 382 -1.56 -43.61 -22.65
C ASP A 382 -0.02 -43.67 -22.61
N GLU A 383 0.66 -42.56 -22.91
CA GLU A 383 2.12 -42.43 -22.81
C GLU A 383 2.61 -42.61 -21.36
N LEU A 384 1.92 -42.01 -20.38
CA LEU A 384 2.27 -42.17 -18.97
C LEU A 384 2.02 -43.59 -18.45
N ARG A 385 0.93 -44.24 -18.85
CA ARG A 385 0.67 -45.65 -18.53
C ARG A 385 1.75 -46.57 -19.09
N GLU A 386 2.25 -46.26 -20.29
CA GLU A 386 3.39 -46.98 -20.85
C GLU A 386 4.68 -46.72 -20.05
N GLN A 387 4.92 -45.50 -19.57
CA GLN A 387 6.05 -45.20 -18.69
C GLN A 387 5.94 -45.90 -17.33
N GLU A 388 4.74 -45.96 -16.76
CA GLU A 388 4.44 -46.66 -15.51
C GLU A 388 4.79 -48.14 -15.63
N ALA A 389 4.34 -48.79 -16.70
CA ALA A 389 4.61 -50.21 -16.96
C ALA A 389 6.12 -50.51 -17.13
N ASN A 390 6.91 -49.53 -17.57
CA ASN A 390 8.34 -49.70 -17.86
C ASN A 390 9.27 -49.25 -16.72
N THR A 391 8.75 -48.67 -15.63
CA THR A 391 9.57 -48.08 -14.56
C THR A 391 9.63 -48.97 -13.32
N GLY A 392 10.84 -49.38 -12.91
CA GLY A 392 11.04 -50.22 -11.71
C GLY A 392 11.27 -49.45 -10.39
N LYS A 393 11.36 -48.12 -10.42
CA LYS A 393 11.63 -47.29 -9.23
C LYS A 393 10.32 -46.86 -8.57
N THR A 394 10.12 -47.23 -7.30
CA THR A 394 8.89 -46.93 -6.54
C THR A 394 8.56 -45.44 -6.49
N SER A 395 9.56 -44.56 -6.28
CA SER A 395 9.33 -43.11 -6.26
C SER A 395 8.83 -42.57 -7.60
N LYS A 396 9.35 -43.09 -8.71
CA LYS A 396 8.95 -42.67 -10.05
C LYS A 396 7.61 -43.28 -10.46
N LEU A 397 7.30 -44.50 -10.02
CA LEU A 397 5.97 -45.10 -10.16
C LEU A 397 4.90 -44.26 -9.45
N MET A 398 5.15 -43.83 -8.20
CA MET A 398 4.23 -42.97 -7.47
C MET A 398 4.00 -41.62 -8.19
N GLU A 399 5.07 -41.01 -8.70
CA GLU A 399 4.99 -39.76 -9.47
C GLU A 399 4.16 -39.92 -10.76
N VAL A 400 4.42 -40.97 -11.54
CA VAL A 400 3.69 -41.25 -12.80
C VAL A 400 2.23 -41.61 -12.53
N SER A 401 1.95 -42.40 -11.49
CA SER A 401 0.59 -42.78 -11.09
C SER A 401 -0.23 -41.54 -10.69
N MET A 402 0.33 -40.64 -9.86
CA MET A 402 -0.30 -39.35 -9.55
C MET A 402 -0.58 -38.51 -10.81
N HIS A 403 0.33 -38.51 -11.79
CA HIS A 403 0.10 -37.82 -13.06
C HIS A 403 -1.05 -38.41 -13.87
N ILE A 404 -1.20 -39.73 -13.89
CA ILE A 404 -2.31 -40.40 -14.59
C ILE A 404 -3.64 -40.04 -13.92
N ASP A 405 -3.71 -40.07 -12.60
CA ASP A 405 -4.92 -39.74 -11.85
C ASP A 405 -5.33 -38.27 -12.08
N THR A 406 -4.38 -37.35 -12.00
CA THR A 406 -4.64 -35.92 -12.24
C THR A 406 -5.11 -35.63 -13.66
N LEU A 407 -4.47 -36.20 -14.68
CA LEU A 407 -4.91 -36.03 -16.08
C LEU A 407 -6.27 -36.68 -16.34
N SER A 408 -6.58 -37.80 -15.67
CA SER A 408 -7.89 -38.47 -15.78
C SER A 408 -9.00 -37.59 -15.21
N GLU A 409 -8.75 -36.88 -14.11
CA GLU A 409 -9.74 -35.92 -13.58
C GLU A 409 -9.90 -34.71 -14.51
N VAL A 410 -8.82 -34.18 -15.08
CA VAL A 410 -8.91 -33.10 -16.09
C VAL A 410 -9.72 -33.56 -17.31
N LEU A 411 -9.52 -34.78 -17.79
CA LEU A 411 -10.28 -35.37 -18.89
C LEU A 411 -11.79 -35.42 -18.56
N ARG A 412 -12.14 -35.84 -17.34
CA ARG A 412 -13.52 -35.88 -16.85
C ARG A 412 -14.15 -34.47 -16.83
N LEU A 413 -13.41 -33.46 -16.38
CA LEU A 413 -13.87 -32.08 -16.37
C LEU A 413 -14.11 -31.51 -17.78
N LEU A 414 -13.22 -31.81 -18.74
CA LEU A 414 -13.40 -31.42 -20.15
C LEU A 414 -14.60 -32.12 -20.82
N GLN A 415 -14.90 -33.35 -20.41
CA GLN A 415 -16.09 -34.08 -20.87
C GLN A 415 -17.39 -33.50 -20.30
N GLY A 416 -17.35 -32.86 -19.13
CA GLY A 416 -18.52 -32.29 -18.45
C GLY A 416 -19.00 -30.90 -18.92
N GLU A 417 -18.45 -30.35 -20.01
CA GLU A 417 -18.73 -28.98 -20.52
C GLU A 417 -18.37 -27.82 -19.58
N ASN A 418 -17.66 -28.10 -18.48
CA ASN A 418 -17.32 -27.08 -17.49
C ASN A 418 -15.93 -26.45 -17.69
N GLU A 419 -15.03 -27.07 -18.49
CA GLU A 419 -13.65 -26.63 -18.66
C GLU A 419 -13.22 -26.53 -20.13
N ILE A 420 -12.26 -25.63 -20.40
CA ILE A 420 -11.56 -25.49 -21.68
C ILE A 420 -10.06 -25.73 -21.43
N LEU A 421 -9.38 -26.37 -22.39
CA LEU A 421 -7.92 -26.55 -22.34
C LEU A 421 -7.23 -25.40 -23.08
N PHE A 422 -6.20 -24.81 -22.49
CA PHE A 422 -5.41 -23.73 -23.07
C PHE A 422 -3.97 -24.18 -23.33
N ASN A 423 -3.43 -23.79 -24.48
CA ASN A 423 -1.99 -23.80 -24.69
C ASN A 423 -1.38 -22.55 -24.05
N VAL A 424 -0.57 -22.75 -23.01
CA VAL A 424 0.04 -21.70 -22.20
C VAL A 424 1.53 -21.59 -22.50
N SER A 425 2.02 -20.36 -22.59
CA SER A 425 3.45 -20.04 -22.65
C SER A 425 3.75 -18.79 -21.85
N THR A 426 4.70 -18.89 -20.93
CA THR A 426 5.13 -17.79 -20.08
C THR A 426 6.57 -17.39 -20.40
N TYR A 427 6.76 -16.09 -20.61
CA TYR A 427 8.04 -15.45 -20.84
C TYR A 427 8.33 -14.47 -19.73
N VAL A 428 9.54 -14.54 -19.17
CA VAL A 428 10.02 -13.60 -18.15
C VAL A 428 11.22 -12.87 -18.74
N THR A 429 11.10 -11.56 -18.88
CA THR A 429 12.20 -10.67 -19.28
C THR A 429 12.71 -9.99 -18.03
N VAL A 430 14.00 -10.12 -17.75
CA VAL A 430 14.66 -9.49 -16.59
C VAL A 430 15.41 -8.26 -17.07
N ASP A 431 15.10 -7.12 -16.47
CA ASP A 431 15.72 -5.84 -16.77
C ASP A 431 16.95 -5.65 -15.87
N ASP A 432 18.16 -5.75 -16.45
CA ASP A 432 19.42 -5.76 -15.70
C ASP A 432 20.00 -4.35 -15.60
N TYR A 433 19.46 -3.54 -14.68
CA TYR A 433 19.86 -2.14 -14.49
C TYR A 433 21.33 -1.98 -14.10
N GLU A 434 21.85 -2.85 -13.22
CA GLU A 434 23.25 -2.82 -12.78
C GLU A 434 24.19 -2.97 -13.97
N LEU A 435 23.98 -4.01 -14.78
CA LEU A 435 24.79 -4.25 -15.98
C LEU A 435 24.66 -3.12 -17.01
N SER A 436 23.46 -2.54 -17.13
CA SER A 436 23.20 -1.42 -18.04
C SER A 436 24.01 -0.18 -17.63
N GLN A 437 24.02 0.18 -16.34
CA GLN A 437 24.78 1.32 -15.82
C GLN A 437 26.30 1.11 -15.90
N GLU A 438 26.79 -0.11 -15.64
CA GLU A 438 28.22 -0.43 -15.80
C GLU A 438 28.69 -0.29 -17.26
N MET A 439 27.84 -0.66 -18.22
CA MET A 439 28.14 -0.56 -19.65
C MET A 439 28.06 0.89 -20.18
N LYS A 440 27.34 1.80 -19.50
CA LYS A 440 27.34 3.25 -19.79
C LYS A 440 28.70 3.91 -19.47
N GLN A 441 29.54 3.33 -18.60
CA GLN A 441 30.83 3.93 -18.22
C GLN A 441 31.94 3.72 -19.29
N PRO A 442 32.67 4.77 -19.70
CA PRO A 442 33.73 4.66 -20.70
C PRO A 442 34.91 3.83 -20.17
N GLY A 443 35.10 2.64 -20.77
CA GLY A 443 36.17 1.70 -20.40
C GLY A 443 35.72 0.49 -19.58
N GLY A 444 34.41 0.25 -19.45
CA GLY A 444 33.77 -0.84 -18.69
C GLY A 444 34.61 -2.13 -18.56
N VAL A 445 35.37 -2.21 -17.46
CA VAL A 445 36.05 -3.44 -17.06
C VAL A 445 34.98 -4.34 -16.49
N LYS A 446 34.73 -5.49 -17.13
CA LYS A 446 33.91 -6.57 -16.56
C LYS A 446 34.45 -6.91 -15.17
N LYS A 447 33.85 -6.40 -14.10
CA LYS A 447 34.00 -7.03 -12.80
C LYS A 447 33.46 -8.46 -12.95
N LYS A 448 34.14 -9.45 -12.37
CA LYS A 448 33.85 -10.87 -12.63
C LYS A 448 32.48 -11.36 -12.12
N ASN A 449 31.67 -10.50 -11.49
CA ASN A 449 30.47 -10.88 -10.73
C ASN A 449 29.15 -10.27 -11.25
N VAL A 450 29.05 -9.85 -12.52
CA VAL A 450 27.89 -9.12 -13.06
C VAL A 450 26.75 -10.05 -13.54
N THR A 451 26.24 -10.89 -12.65
CA THR A 451 24.99 -11.68 -12.87
C THR A 451 24.24 -11.87 -11.56
N SER A 452 24.29 -10.90 -10.64
CA SER A 452 23.56 -10.92 -9.36
C SER A 452 22.06 -11.06 -9.61
N PHE A 453 21.47 -10.12 -10.36
CA PHE A 453 20.03 -9.99 -10.46
C PHE A 453 19.38 -11.12 -11.27
N LYS A 454 19.92 -11.46 -12.46
CA LYS A 454 19.48 -12.63 -13.22
C LYS A 454 19.49 -13.93 -12.39
N LYS A 455 20.55 -14.14 -11.59
CA LYS A 455 20.66 -15.33 -10.73
C LYS A 455 19.68 -15.28 -9.56
N GLN A 456 19.44 -14.10 -9.01
CA GLN A 456 18.45 -13.88 -7.97
C GLN A 456 17.05 -14.23 -8.47
N VAL A 457 16.60 -13.63 -9.59
CA VAL A 457 15.29 -13.94 -10.18
C VAL A 457 15.16 -15.44 -10.49
N ARG A 458 16.22 -16.06 -11.04
CA ARG A 458 16.21 -17.51 -11.29
C ARG A 458 16.10 -18.33 -10.00
N ARG A 459 16.72 -17.89 -8.91
CA ARG A 459 16.67 -18.56 -7.61
C ARG A 459 15.27 -18.43 -7.01
N GLU A 460 14.70 -17.24 -6.99
CA GLU A 460 13.33 -16.99 -6.50
C GLU A 460 12.31 -17.85 -7.25
N LEU A 461 12.40 -17.88 -8.60
CA LEU A 461 11.55 -18.76 -9.41
C LEU A 461 11.76 -20.25 -9.06
N SER A 462 12.99 -20.68 -8.82
CA SER A 462 13.28 -22.07 -8.48
C SER A 462 12.83 -22.45 -7.06
N GLU A 463 12.83 -21.52 -6.11
CA GLU A 463 12.33 -21.70 -4.74
C GLU A 463 10.81 -21.94 -4.75
N GLU A 464 10.10 -21.23 -5.63
CA GLU A 464 8.67 -21.41 -5.90
C GLU A 464 8.34 -22.64 -6.77
N GLY A 465 9.34 -23.42 -7.17
CA GLY A 465 9.17 -24.65 -7.96
C GLY A 465 9.05 -24.46 -9.48
N PHE A 466 9.23 -23.24 -9.99
CA PHE A 466 9.30 -22.96 -11.43
C PHE A 466 10.65 -23.38 -12.02
N LYS A 467 10.64 -23.97 -13.22
CA LYS A 467 11.88 -24.25 -13.98
C LYS A 467 11.95 -23.39 -15.23
N VAL A 468 13.02 -22.62 -15.35
CA VAL A 468 13.25 -21.72 -16.49
C VAL A 468 14.37 -22.21 -17.41
N THR A 469 14.23 -21.94 -18.70
CA THR A 469 15.25 -22.19 -19.74
C THR A 469 15.85 -20.87 -20.22
N ASP A 470 17.18 -20.83 -20.33
CA ASP A 470 17.90 -19.72 -20.96
C ASP A 470 17.79 -19.80 -22.49
N MET A 471 17.38 -18.71 -23.13
CA MET A 471 17.18 -18.67 -24.58
C MET A 471 18.47 -18.40 -25.36
N MET A 472 19.56 -19.08 -25.02
CA MET A 472 20.89 -18.83 -25.61
C MET A 472 20.86 -19.05 -27.14
N LEU A 473 21.38 -18.08 -27.89
CA LEU A 473 21.38 -18.03 -29.37
C LEU A 473 20.00 -17.93 -30.04
N GLN A 474 18.92 -17.95 -29.26
CA GLN A 474 17.52 -17.82 -29.72
C GLN A 474 16.90 -16.49 -29.28
N GLN A 475 17.72 -15.45 -29.09
CA GLN A 475 17.29 -14.15 -28.55
C GLN A 475 16.27 -13.45 -29.45
N PHE A 476 16.32 -13.66 -30.77
CA PHE A 476 15.35 -13.05 -31.67
C PHE A 476 13.97 -13.71 -31.57
N GLU A 477 13.92 -15.05 -31.47
CA GLU A 477 12.69 -15.78 -31.19
C GLU A 477 12.14 -15.38 -29.81
N ALA A 478 13.00 -15.34 -28.79
CA ALA A 478 12.64 -14.94 -27.44
C ALA A 478 12.10 -13.52 -27.41
N TYR A 479 12.70 -12.59 -28.15
CA TYR A 479 12.18 -11.25 -28.37
C TYR A 479 10.78 -11.30 -28.98
N SER A 480 10.60 -11.95 -30.13
CA SER A 480 9.30 -12.00 -30.81
C SER A 480 8.17 -12.60 -29.96
N SER A 481 8.49 -13.61 -29.14
CA SER A 481 7.53 -14.24 -28.23
C SER A 481 7.29 -13.46 -26.94
N SER A 482 8.28 -12.72 -26.42
CA SER A 482 8.14 -11.90 -25.21
C SER A 482 7.49 -10.53 -25.48
N GLN A 483 7.36 -10.12 -26.75
CA GLN A 483 6.61 -8.91 -27.10
C GLN A 483 5.11 -9.06 -26.82
N LEU A 484 4.47 -7.91 -26.60
CA LEU A 484 3.02 -7.73 -26.45
C LEU A 484 2.29 -8.00 -27.78
N SER A 485 2.22 -9.25 -28.21
CA SER A 485 1.56 -9.66 -29.46
C SER A 485 0.98 -11.07 -29.37
N GLY A 486 0.04 -11.42 -30.25
CA GLY A 486 -0.52 -12.78 -30.35
C GLY A 486 0.43 -13.80 -30.99
N TYR A 487 1.59 -13.37 -31.51
CA TYR A 487 2.56 -14.26 -32.13
C TYR A 487 3.42 -14.98 -31.08
N ASP A 488 3.71 -16.25 -31.36
CA ASP A 488 4.61 -17.06 -30.54
C ASP A 488 5.49 -17.93 -31.46
N ALA A 489 6.81 -17.78 -31.34
CA ALA A 489 7.81 -18.58 -32.05
C ALA A 489 7.98 -19.99 -31.45
N PHE A 490 7.59 -20.20 -30.18
CA PHE A 490 7.81 -21.45 -29.45
C PHE A 490 6.56 -22.30 -29.27
N LYS A 491 5.61 -22.24 -30.21
CA LYS A 491 4.35 -23.03 -30.17
C LYS A 491 4.52 -24.51 -29.86
N LYS A 492 5.64 -25.11 -30.27
CA LYS A 492 5.94 -26.53 -30.02
C LYS A 492 6.16 -26.87 -28.53
N TYR A 493 6.49 -25.88 -27.71
CA TYR A 493 6.82 -26.02 -26.30
C TYR A 493 5.69 -25.50 -25.38
N GLN A 494 4.51 -25.23 -25.94
CA GLN A 494 3.33 -24.81 -25.17
C GLN A 494 2.85 -25.92 -24.23
N ARG A 495 2.41 -25.54 -23.03
CA ARG A 495 1.85 -26.45 -22.02
C ARG A 495 0.33 -26.41 -22.09
N GLY A 496 -0.32 -27.56 -22.17
CA GLY A 496 -1.77 -27.68 -22.04
C GLY A 496 -2.19 -27.55 -20.58
N ILE A 497 -2.95 -26.50 -20.23
CA ILE A 497 -3.46 -26.23 -18.88
C ILE A 497 -4.97 -25.94 -18.96
N HIS A 498 -5.77 -26.51 -18.07
CA HIS A 498 -7.22 -26.28 -18.05
C HIS A 498 -7.58 -24.91 -17.46
N SER A 499 -8.73 -24.36 -17.84
CA SER A 499 -9.19 -23.00 -17.48
C SER A 499 -9.04 -22.68 -16.00
N ASN A 500 -9.48 -23.53 -15.07
CA ASN A 500 -9.39 -23.22 -13.64
C ASN A 500 -7.96 -23.06 -13.13
N SER A 501 -7.02 -23.91 -13.56
CA SER A 501 -5.61 -23.77 -13.17
C SER A 501 -4.96 -22.52 -13.74
N VAL A 502 -5.34 -22.12 -14.97
CA VAL A 502 -4.89 -20.85 -15.55
C VAL A 502 -5.50 -19.66 -14.81
N ALA A 503 -6.79 -19.72 -14.47
CA ALA A 503 -7.47 -18.69 -13.69
C ALA A 503 -6.84 -18.55 -12.30
N ALA A 504 -6.50 -19.67 -11.65
CA ALA A 504 -5.83 -19.71 -10.36
C ALA A 504 -4.44 -19.07 -10.34
N ALA A 505 -3.85 -18.77 -11.51
CA ALA A 505 -2.63 -17.98 -11.58
C ALA A 505 -2.84 -16.60 -10.91
N PHE A 506 -4.03 -16.00 -11.11
CA PHE A 506 -4.51 -14.76 -10.52
C PHE A 506 -3.37 -13.83 -10.02
N PRO A 507 -2.63 -13.19 -10.94
CA PRO A 507 -1.39 -12.49 -10.59
C PRO A 507 -1.62 -11.17 -9.85
N TYR A 508 -2.86 -10.69 -9.79
CA TYR A 508 -3.25 -9.37 -9.29
C TYR A 508 -3.15 -9.24 -7.76
N VAL A 509 -2.49 -10.17 -7.07
CA VAL A 509 -2.35 -10.13 -5.62
C VAL A 509 -1.09 -9.36 -5.27
N PHE A 510 -1.20 -8.07 -4.98
CA PHE A 510 -0.07 -7.22 -4.61
C PHE A 510 -0.46 -6.24 -3.51
N LYS A 511 0.45 -6.08 -2.55
CA LYS A 511 0.23 -5.33 -1.32
C LYS A 511 0.78 -3.91 -1.44
N SER A 512 -0.10 -2.92 -1.40
CA SER A 512 0.27 -1.51 -1.27
C SER A 512 -0.79 -0.79 -0.46
N LEU A 513 -0.36 0.00 0.53
CA LEU A 513 -1.25 0.85 1.31
C LEU A 513 -0.98 2.30 0.89
N CYS A 514 -1.82 2.82 -0.01
CA CYS A 514 -1.66 4.14 -0.59
C CYS A 514 -3.04 4.77 -0.78
N ASP A 515 -3.52 5.44 0.27
CA ASP A 515 -4.80 6.15 0.24
C ASP A 515 -4.71 7.46 -0.57
N ASP A 516 -5.77 7.76 -1.31
CA ASP A 516 -5.91 9.05 -1.99
C ASP A 516 -5.92 10.20 -0.97
N ASN A 517 -5.17 11.27 -1.29
CA ASN A 517 -4.95 12.41 -0.39
C ASN A 517 -4.38 12.02 0.99
N GLY A 518 -3.77 10.84 1.10
CA GLY A 518 -3.17 10.33 2.31
C GLY A 518 -1.90 11.07 2.71
N ILE A 519 -1.59 11.00 4.00
CA ILE A 519 -0.36 11.52 4.58
C ILE A 519 0.72 10.43 4.45
N TYR A 520 1.94 10.79 4.07
CA TYR A 520 3.07 9.87 4.07
C TYR A 520 3.46 9.47 5.50
N ILE A 521 3.34 8.19 5.83
CA ILE A 521 3.64 7.68 7.18
C ILE A 521 4.98 6.92 7.23
N GLY A 522 5.41 6.37 6.11
CA GLY A 522 6.58 5.50 6.07
C GLY A 522 6.62 4.65 4.82
N GLN A 523 7.31 3.50 4.91
CA GLN A 523 7.49 2.60 3.78
C GLN A 523 7.20 1.15 4.17
N SER A 524 6.64 0.37 3.26
CA SER A 524 6.53 -1.08 3.37
C SER A 524 7.52 -1.70 2.39
N GLY A 525 8.73 -2.02 2.85
CA GLY A 525 9.83 -2.39 1.96
C GLY A 525 10.33 -1.15 1.20
N SER A 526 10.24 -1.16 -0.13
CA SER A 526 10.62 -0.02 -0.98
C SER A 526 9.43 0.86 -1.41
N ILE A 527 8.22 0.56 -0.92
CA ILE A 527 6.98 1.19 -1.34
C ILE A 527 6.54 2.21 -0.28
N PRO A 528 6.33 3.49 -0.64
CA PRO A 528 5.82 4.49 0.28
C PRO A 528 4.38 4.17 0.66
N VAL A 529 4.05 4.46 1.92
CA VAL A 529 2.75 4.20 2.51
C VAL A 529 2.07 5.54 2.83
N PHE A 530 0.91 5.73 2.23
CA PHE A 530 0.06 6.90 2.42
C PHE A 530 -1.22 6.50 3.12
N ILE A 531 -1.57 7.18 4.21
CA ILE A 531 -2.77 6.89 5.01
C ILE A 531 -3.61 8.14 5.12
N ASN A 532 -4.88 8.04 4.75
CA ASN A 532 -5.86 9.09 4.97
C ASN A 532 -6.77 8.71 6.13
N PHE A 533 -6.39 9.14 7.34
CA PHE A 533 -7.16 8.83 8.55
C PHE A 533 -8.62 9.30 8.53
N PHE A 534 -8.97 10.25 7.66
CA PHE A 534 -10.31 10.82 7.55
C PHE A 534 -11.10 10.29 6.34
N GLN A 535 -10.57 9.30 5.63
CA GLN A 535 -11.31 8.58 4.60
C GLN A 535 -12.55 7.89 5.17
N ARG A 536 -13.62 7.86 4.38
CA ARG A 536 -14.90 7.24 4.72
C ARG A 536 -15.36 6.38 3.55
N ASP A 537 -15.46 5.08 3.78
CA ASP A 537 -15.91 4.11 2.79
C ASP A 537 -16.67 2.95 3.47
N ARG A 538 -16.97 1.88 2.72
CA ARG A 538 -17.72 0.72 3.24
C ARG A 538 -16.99 -0.01 4.38
N GLU A 539 -15.67 0.03 4.42
CA GLU A 539 -14.84 -0.65 5.42
C GLU A 539 -14.30 0.30 6.49
N ARG A 540 -14.18 1.59 6.18
CA ARG A 540 -13.64 2.65 7.07
C ARG A 540 -14.75 3.59 7.55
N VAL A 541 -15.25 3.34 8.76
CA VAL A 541 -16.43 4.03 9.32
C VAL A 541 -16.08 5.17 10.28
N ASN A 542 -14.86 5.21 10.81
CA ASN A 542 -14.40 6.24 11.73
C ASN A 542 -12.90 6.53 11.58
N SER A 543 -12.39 7.52 12.33
CA SER A 543 -10.99 7.95 12.30
C SER A 543 -10.19 7.54 13.53
N ASN A 544 -10.80 6.85 14.48
CA ASN A 544 -10.17 6.54 15.75
C ASN A 544 -8.98 5.62 15.53
N THR A 545 -7.91 5.88 16.28
CA THR A 545 -6.62 5.22 16.12
C THR A 545 -6.16 4.65 17.46
N VAL A 546 -5.68 3.42 17.46
CA VAL A 546 -5.00 2.82 18.62
C VAL A 546 -3.54 2.56 18.28
N ILE A 547 -2.63 2.91 19.19
CA ILE A 547 -1.19 2.67 19.06
C ILE A 547 -0.72 1.83 20.24
N ILE A 548 -0.21 0.63 19.94
CA ILE A 548 0.15 -0.36 20.95
C ILE A 548 1.60 -0.82 20.73
N GLY A 549 2.35 -1.03 21.80
CA GLY A 549 3.74 -1.49 21.69
C GLY A 549 4.54 -1.40 22.98
N LYS A 550 5.56 -2.23 23.13
CA LYS A 550 6.45 -2.16 24.30
C LYS A 550 7.23 -0.84 24.39
N SER A 551 7.78 -0.52 25.56
CA SER A 551 8.66 0.65 25.72
C SER A 551 9.84 0.59 24.73
N GLY A 552 10.21 1.75 24.16
CA GLY A 552 11.31 1.85 23.20
C GLY A 552 11.06 1.27 21.80
N SER A 553 9.85 0.79 21.50
CA SER A 553 9.52 0.20 20.20
C SER A 553 9.40 1.21 19.04
N GLY A 554 9.21 2.49 19.35
CA GLY A 554 9.01 3.55 18.35
C GLY A 554 7.64 4.24 18.40
N LYS A 555 6.77 3.91 19.37
CA LYS A 555 5.42 4.53 19.53
C LYS A 555 5.44 6.05 19.51
N SER A 556 6.16 6.68 20.46
CA SER A 556 6.17 8.14 20.59
C SER A 556 6.73 8.83 19.34
N TYR A 557 7.69 8.20 18.64
CA TYR A 557 8.20 8.71 17.37
C TYR A 557 7.08 8.72 16.32
N ALA A 558 6.39 7.59 16.12
CA ALA A 558 5.29 7.52 15.16
C ALA A 558 4.11 8.42 15.51
N THR A 559 3.75 8.52 16.79
CA THR A 559 2.71 9.44 17.26
C THR A 559 3.10 10.88 16.93
N LYS A 560 4.31 11.33 17.29
CA LYS A 560 4.77 12.70 16.99
C LYS A 560 4.76 12.98 15.48
N THR A 561 5.19 12.02 14.67
CA THR A 561 5.12 12.10 13.20
C THR A 561 3.70 12.27 12.69
N ILE A 562 2.75 11.46 13.17
CA ILE A 562 1.33 11.57 12.76
C ILE A 562 0.75 12.91 13.21
N LEU A 563 1.00 13.34 14.45
CA LEU A 563 0.44 14.57 15.00
C LEU A 563 0.99 15.84 14.33
N ALA A 564 2.29 15.89 14.04
CA ALA A 564 2.87 17.01 13.30
C ALA A 564 2.24 17.15 11.91
N GLN A 565 2.02 16.03 11.22
CA GLN A 565 1.40 16.02 9.90
C GLN A 565 -0.10 16.38 9.96
N LEU A 566 -0.85 15.87 10.95
CA LEU A 566 -2.25 16.25 11.15
C LEU A 566 -2.40 17.74 11.52
N ALA A 567 -1.47 18.30 12.29
CA ALA A 567 -1.45 19.72 12.61
C ALA A 567 -1.22 20.58 11.35
N ALA A 568 -0.37 20.12 10.43
CA ALA A 568 -0.19 20.78 9.13
C ALA A 568 -1.46 20.76 8.26
N GLU A 569 -2.40 19.83 8.49
CA GLU A 569 -3.72 19.79 7.84
C GLU A 569 -4.81 20.61 8.57
N ASN A 570 -4.42 21.72 9.20
CA ASN A 570 -5.33 22.61 9.93
C ASN A 570 -6.14 21.92 11.06
N SER A 571 -5.62 20.82 11.63
CA SER A 571 -6.30 20.14 12.74
C SER A 571 -6.12 20.89 14.07
N LYS A 572 -7.14 20.84 14.95
CA LYS A 572 -7.02 21.18 16.38
C LYS A 572 -6.61 19.93 17.15
N ILE A 573 -5.48 19.96 17.83
CA ILE A 573 -4.92 18.80 18.52
C ILE A 573 -4.87 19.06 20.03
N PHE A 574 -5.42 18.12 20.80
CA PHE A 574 -5.32 18.06 22.25
C PHE A 574 -4.60 16.79 22.65
N ILE A 575 -3.57 16.89 23.49
CA ILE A 575 -2.79 15.75 23.96
C ILE A 575 -2.87 15.69 25.49
N LEU A 576 -3.26 14.55 26.03
CA LEU A 576 -3.19 14.23 27.45
C LEU A 576 -1.90 13.45 27.67
N ASP A 577 -0.93 14.10 28.31
CA ASP A 577 0.46 13.64 28.41
C ASP A 577 0.85 13.43 29.89
N PRO A 578 0.84 12.17 30.39
CA PRO A 578 1.25 11.87 31.76
C PRO A 578 2.78 11.86 31.96
N GLU A 579 3.57 11.68 30.90
CA GLU A 579 5.03 11.54 30.98
C GLU A 579 5.82 12.79 30.54
N ASN A 580 5.12 13.80 30.00
CA ASN A 580 5.68 15.06 29.49
C ASN A 580 6.61 14.85 28.27
N GLU A 581 6.22 13.95 27.35
CA GLU A 581 6.97 13.67 26.12
C GLU A 581 6.66 14.63 24.96
N TYR A 582 5.53 15.34 24.96
CA TYR A 582 5.05 16.14 23.83
C TYR A 582 5.23 17.65 23.99
N SER A 583 5.67 18.13 25.15
CA SER A 583 5.81 19.58 25.41
C SER A 583 6.76 20.27 24.43
N LYS A 584 7.86 19.64 24.05
CA LYS A 584 8.78 20.20 23.04
C LYS A 584 8.12 20.37 21.68
N LEU A 585 7.42 19.32 21.22
CA LEU A 585 6.68 19.37 19.96
C LEU A 585 5.62 20.48 20.00
N ALA A 586 4.92 20.64 21.12
CA ALA A 586 3.94 21.71 21.26
C ALA A 586 4.57 23.09 21.14
N LEU A 587 5.68 23.35 21.83
CA LEU A 587 6.37 24.63 21.77
C LEU A 587 6.89 24.93 20.36
N ASN A 588 7.47 23.93 19.68
CA ASN A 588 7.97 24.07 18.31
C ASN A 588 6.86 24.26 17.28
N MET A 589 5.64 23.79 17.58
CA MET A 589 4.44 24.01 16.77
C MET A 589 3.70 25.31 17.13
N ASN A 590 4.32 26.20 17.92
CA ASN A 590 3.72 27.43 18.47
C ASN A 590 2.41 27.16 19.23
N GLY A 591 2.31 25.99 19.83
CA GLY A 591 1.21 25.54 20.66
C GLY A 591 1.38 25.92 22.11
N LYS A 592 0.49 25.37 22.95
CA LYS A 592 0.41 25.68 24.37
C LYS A 592 0.57 24.44 25.23
N VAL A 593 1.46 24.52 26.22
CA VAL A 593 1.60 23.50 27.25
C VAL A 593 0.92 23.99 28.52
N ILE A 594 0.01 23.18 29.05
CA ILE A 594 -0.75 23.47 30.27
C ILE A 594 -0.37 22.44 31.31
N ASP A 595 0.34 22.88 32.35
CA ASP A 595 0.66 22.05 33.50
C ASP A 595 -0.57 21.94 34.40
N VAL A 596 -1.24 20.80 34.34
CA VAL A 596 -2.51 20.55 35.03
C VAL A 596 -2.33 20.50 36.55
N GLY A 597 -1.12 20.21 37.04
CA GLY A 597 -0.79 20.21 38.46
C GLY A 597 -0.27 21.54 39.00
N SER A 598 0.02 22.52 38.14
CA SER A 598 0.53 23.85 38.53
C SER A 598 -0.47 24.94 38.14
N ALA A 599 -1.13 25.54 39.13
CA ALA A 599 -2.15 26.57 38.86
C ALA A 599 -1.61 27.96 38.47
N THR A 600 -0.36 28.01 38.00
CA THR A 600 0.28 29.23 37.50
C THR A 600 -0.17 29.56 36.07
N GLN A 601 -0.52 28.56 35.26
CA GLN A 601 -1.03 28.72 33.90
C GLN A 601 -2.12 27.69 33.62
N GLY A 602 -3.37 28.14 33.40
CA GLY A 602 -4.48 27.25 33.02
C GLY A 602 -5.33 26.73 34.18
N ARG A 603 -5.68 27.60 35.14
CA ARG A 603 -6.63 27.27 36.21
C ARG A 603 -7.99 26.88 35.61
N LEU A 604 -8.53 25.74 36.05
CA LEU A 604 -9.89 25.31 35.74
C LEU A 604 -10.80 25.59 36.93
N ASN A 605 -11.90 26.30 36.68
CA ASN A 605 -12.92 26.58 37.69
C ASN A 605 -14.04 25.53 37.57
N PRO A 606 -14.28 24.67 38.59
CA PRO A 606 -15.38 23.71 38.59
C PRO A 606 -16.76 24.33 38.45
N PHE A 607 -16.94 25.57 38.91
CA PHE A 607 -18.20 26.30 38.86
C PHE A 607 -18.44 27.02 37.54
N HIS A 608 -17.51 26.94 36.60
CA HIS A 608 -17.75 27.42 35.25
C HIS A 608 -18.72 26.47 34.56
N ILE A 609 -19.92 26.95 34.21
CA ILE A 609 -20.91 26.15 33.50
C ILE A 609 -20.41 25.89 32.08
N ILE A 610 -20.25 24.61 31.77
CA ILE A 610 -19.78 24.15 30.47
C ILE A 610 -20.94 23.43 29.80
N THR A 611 -21.37 23.92 28.63
CA THR A 611 -22.41 23.27 27.82
C THR A 611 -21.99 21.83 27.54
N THR A 612 -22.85 20.91 27.94
CA THR A 612 -22.57 19.48 27.86
C THR A 612 -23.25 18.91 26.66
N LEU A 613 -22.62 17.90 26.09
CA LEU A 613 -23.25 17.06 25.10
C LEU A 613 -24.52 16.38 25.67
N SER A 614 -25.71 16.70 25.16
CA SER A 614 -26.92 15.93 25.47
C SER A 614 -26.88 14.56 24.76
N ASP A 615 -27.29 13.53 25.50
CA ASP A 615 -27.40 12.16 25.01
C ASP A 615 -28.75 11.95 24.32
N GLU A 616 -28.94 12.57 23.17
CA GLU A 616 -30.03 12.15 22.28
C GLU A 616 -29.54 11.00 21.40
N GLU A 617 -29.69 9.78 21.93
CA GLU A 617 -29.82 8.56 21.14
C GLU A 617 -31.14 8.65 20.35
N GLY A 618 -31.08 9.20 19.14
CA GLY A 618 -32.13 9.10 18.13
C GLY A 618 -31.60 8.36 16.92
N ASP A 619 -32.32 7.31 16.53
CA ASP A 619 -32.04 6.37 15.45
C ASP A 619 -31.61 7.00 14.12
N ASP A 620 -30.85 6.21 13.36
CA ASP A 620 -30.54 6.39 11.94
C ASP A 620 -31.84 6.54 11.13
N ASP A 621 -32.28 7.78 10.89
CA ASP A 621 -32.97 8.23 9.66
C ASP A 621 -33.44 9.69 9.86
N MET A 622 -32.72 10.67 9.31
CA MET A 622 -33.29 11.91 8.77
C MET A 622 -32.22 12.74 8.04
N ALA A 623 -32.03 12.42 6.76
CA ALA A 623 -31.57 13.39 5.78
C ALA A 623 -32.80 14.16 5.25
N ALA A 624 -33.35 15.08 6.05
CA ALA A 624 -34.22 16.20 5.64
C ALA A 624 -34.88 16.84 6.87
N ALA A 625 -34.21 17.84 7.47
CA ALA A 625 -34.89 18.87 8.24
C ALA A 625 -34.07 20.16 8.14
N ASP A 626 -34.44 20.97 7.17
CA ASP A 626 -34.06 22.37 7.09
C ASP A 626 -34.46 23.10 8.38
N ALA A 627 -33.53 23.89 8.91
CA ALA A 627 -33.77 25.19 9.54
C ALA A 627 -34.66 25.32 10.79
N GLU A 628 -34.82 24.31 11.65
CA GLU A 628 -35.27 24.52 13.04
C GLU A 628 -34.56 23.53 13.98
N MET A 629 -33.30 23.78 14.31
CA MET A 629 -32.69 23.16 15.49
C MET A 629 -32.97 24.09 16.67
N GLU A 630 -33.91 23.68 17.53
CA GLU A 630 -33.93 24.11 18.91
C GLU A 630 -32.52 23.90 19.47
N GLU A 631 -31.83 25.00 19.75
CA GLU A 631 -30.75 25.03 20.74
C GLU A 631 -31.24 24.18 21.92
N GLY A 632 -30.50 23.14 22.32
CA GLY A 632 -30.76 22.48 23.59
C GLY A 632 -30.80 23.58 24.64
N GLY A 633 -32.01 23.93 25.10
CA GLY A 633 -32.24 25.23 25.72
C GLY A 633 -31.33 25.45 26.94
N PRO A 634 -31.08 26.71 27.34
CA PRO A 634 -30.21 27.06 28.47
C PRO A 634 -30.51 26.24 29.75
N ALA A 635 -31.77 25.81 29.93
CA ALA A 635 -32.25 24.99 31.03
C ALA A 635 -31.60 23.59 31.13
N THR A 636 -31.22 22.98 30.00
CA THR A 636 -30.59 21.66 29.98
C THR A 636 -29.13 21.72 30.43
N SER A 637 -28.39 22.76 30.02
CA SER A 637 -26.95 22.90 30.31
C SER A 637 -26.67 23.18 31.79
N PHE A 638 -27.50 23.99 32.46
CA PHE A 638 -27.35 24.24 33.90
C PHE A 638 -27.62 22.98 34.72
N THR A 639 -28.69 22.24 34.40
CA THR A 639 -29.05 21.00 35.09
C THR A 639 -27.96 19.94 34.98
N THR A 640 -27.41 19.70 33.78
CA THR A 640 -26.32 18.73 33.59
C THR A 640 -25.03 19.19 34.27
N HIS A 641 -24.80 20.50 34.38
CA HIS A 641 -23.67 21.03 35.15
C HIS A 641 -23.82 20.81 36.66
N LEU A 642 -25.03 20.92 37.21
CA LEU A 642 -25.29 20.59 38.62
C LEU A 642 -25.05 19.10 38.92
N GLN A 643 -25.47 18.20 38.00
CA GLN A 643 -25.17 16.76 38.11
C GLN A 643 -23.66 16.49 38.11
N PHE A 644 -22.93 17.16 37.22
CA PHE A 644 -21.46 17.12 37.18
C PHE A 644 -20.83 17.62 38.49
N LEU A 645 -21.34 18.71 39.07
CA LEU A 645 -20.84 19.24 40.34
C LEU A 645 -21.10 18.27 41.50
N GLU A 646 -22.23 17.56 41.51
CA GLU A 646 -22.48 16.52 42.49
C GLU A 646 -21.44 15.39 42.41
N GLU A 647 -21.13 14.91 41.20
CA GLU A 647 -20.07 13.92 40.97
C GLU A 647 -18.70 14.43 41.40
N PHE A 648 -18.39 15.68 41.06
CA PHE A 648 -17.15 16.35 41.46
C PHE A 648 -17.04 16.47 42.99
N TYR A 649 -18.13 16.80 43.69
CA TYR A 649 -18.17 16.84 45.15
C TYR A 649 -17.95 15.46 45.78
N ARG A 650 -18.60 14.41 45.26
CA ARG A 650 -18.37 13.03 45.70
C ARG A 650 -16.92 12.61 45.52
N GLN A 651 -16.26 13.09 44.47
CA GLN A 651 -14.84 12.83 44.22
C GLN A 651 -13.94 13.53 45.24
N ILE A 652 -14.10 14.84 45.45
CA ILE A 652 -13.18 15.62 46.30
C ILE A 652 -13.41 15.44 47.80
N LEU A 653 -14.61 14.98 48.20
CA LEU A 653 -15.04 14.80 49.59
C LEU A 653 -15.29 13.32 49.92
N PRO A 654 -14.23 12.49 50.03
CA PRO A 654 -14.39 11.07 50.33
C PRO A 654 -15.00 10.88 51.72
N GLY A 655 -16.14 10.18 51.78
CA GLY A 655 -16.84 9.90 53.03
C GLY A 655 -17.71 11.05 53.56
N ILE A 656 -18.10 12.00 52.71
CA ILE A 656 -19.18 12.94 53.04
C ILE A 656 -20.49 12.19 53.30
N ASP A 657 -21.21 12.61 54.33
CA ASP A 657 -22.54 12.07 54.64
C ASP A 657 -23.58 12.52 53.59
N ALA A 658 -24.57 11.67 53.32
CA ALA A 658 -25.59 11.94 52.30
C ALA A 658 -26.38 13.23 52.60
N ASP A 659 -26.72 13.47 53.87
CA ASP A 659 -27.45 14.67 54.26
C ASP A 659 -26.56 15.91 54.06
N ALA A 660 -25.28 15.83 54.43
CA ALA A 660 -24.33 16.93 54.23
C ALA A 660 -24.09 17.26 52.75
N LEU A 661 -24.04 16.26 51.87
CA LEU A 661 -23.92 16.45 50.42
C LEU A 661 -25.18 17.15 49.85
N GLU A 662 -26.36 16.77 50.32
CA GLU A 662 -27.61 17.40 49.88
C GLU A 662 -27.69 18.87 50.32
N TYR A 663 -27.23 19.19 51.54
CA TYR A 663 -27.07 20.59 51.97
C TYR A 663 -26.10 21.35 51.05
N LEU A 664 -24.98 20.73 50.64
CA LEU A 664 -24.00 21.35 49.75
C LEU A 664 -24.60 21.65 48.37
N ASN A 665 -25.37 20.72 47.79
CA ASN A 665 -26.06 20.91 46.51
C ASN A 665 -27.05 22.09 46.59
N ASN A 666 -27.86 22.17 47.65
CA ASN A 666 -28.81 23.27 47.87
C ASN A 666 -28.12 24.63 48.09
N ILE A 667 -26.95 24.67 48.72
CA ILE A 667 -26.15 25.90 48.85
C ILE A 667 -25.54 26.29 47.50
N THR A 668 -25.11 25.30 46.70
CA THR A 668 -24.55 25.53 45.36
C THR A 668 -25.56 26.22 44.44
N ILE A 669 -26.83 25.79 44.44
CA ILE A 669 -27.91 26.44 43.67
C ILE A 669 -28.07 27.90 44.12
N ARG A 670 -28.23 28.13 45.43
CA ARG A 670 -28.37 29.49 46.01
C ARG A 670 -27.15 30.40 45.75
N MET A 671 -25.96 29.80 45.57
CA MET A 671 -24.75 30.52 45.19
C MET A 671 -24.81 31.01 43.73
N TYR A 672 -25.27 30.17 42.79
CA TYR A 672 -25.49 30.59 41.40
C TYR A 672 -26.60 31.65 41.29
N GLU A 673 -27.72 31.47 42.01
CA GLU A 673 -28.80 32.47 42.07
C GLU A 673 -28.28 33.84 42.54
N ALA A 674 -27.38 33.86 43.53
CA ALA A 674 -26.78 35.09 44.03
C ALA A 674 -25.88 35.81 43.02
N LYS A 675 -25.37 35.09 42.01
CA LYS A 675 -24.63 35.64 40.87
C LYS A 675 -25.53 35.94 39.67
N GLY A 676 -26.85 35.72 39.79
CA GLY A 676 -27.82 35.94 38.72
C GLY A 676 -27.78 34.89 37.61
N ILE A 677 -27.31 33.67 37.94
CA ILE A 677 -27.24 32.54 37.01
C ILE A 677 -28.32 31.53 37.39
N ASP A 678 -29.24 31.24 36.47
CA ASP A 678 -30.34 30.29 36.60
C ASP A 678 -30.54 29.46 35.31
N ASP A 679 -31.55 28.58 35.32
CA ASP A 679 -31.92 27.73 34.17
C ASP A 679 -32.26 28.51 32.89
N MET A 680 -32.60 29.80 32.98
CA MET A 680 -33.04 30.61 31.84
C MET A 680 -31.94 31.57 31.36
N THR A 681 -30.76 31.52 31.98
CA THR A 681 -29.67 32.45 31.71
C THR A 681 -28.94 32.10 30.40
N ASP A 682 -28.77 33.10 29.52
CA ASP A 682 -27.97 32.97 28.29
C ASP A 682 -26.47 32.94 28.63
N LEU A 683 -25.91 31.73 28.63
CA LEU A 683 -24.51 31.45 28.98
C LEU A 683 -23.50 32.08 28.01
N SER A 684 -23.91 32.43 26.78
CA SER A 684 -23.00 32.96 25.74
C SER A 684 -22.44 34.35 26.06
N ARG A 685 -23.09 35.08 26.98
CA ARG A 685 -22.74 36.47 27.34
C ARG A 685 -21.86 36.57 28.59
N LEU A 686 -21.65 35.46 29.29
CA LEU A 686 -20.89 35.43 30.55
C LEU A 686 -19.39 35.26 30.27
N THR A 687 -18.58 35.94 31.07
CA THR A 687 -17.13 35.80 31.08
C THR A 687 -16.69 34.88 32.23
N PRO A 688 -15.46 34.31 32.18
CA PRO A 688 -14.95 33.46 33.26
C PRO A 688 -14.96 34.10 34.66
N GLU A 689 -15.03 35.43 34.75
CA GLU A 689 -15.08 36.21 35.99
C GLU A 689 -16.48 36.28 36.60
N ASP A 690 -17.53 36.04 35.82
CA ASP A 690 -18.92 36.11 36.27
C ASP A 690 -19.34 34.83 37.02
N PHE A 691 -18.59 33.74 36.87
CA PHE A 691 -18.89 32.46 37.51
C PHE A 691 -18.45 32.43 38.99
N PRO A 692 -19.16 31.66 39.85
CA PRO A 692 -18.79 31.51 41.25
C PRO A 692 -17.42 30.86 41.47
N THR A 693 -16.88 30.99 42.68
CA THR A 693 -15.62 30.38 43.11
C THR A 693 -15.78 29.64 44.44
N PHE A 694 -14.74 28.93 44.88
CA PHE A 694 -14.76 28.26 46.19
C PHE A 694 -14.85 29.25 47.36
N ASP A 695 -14.38 30.49 47.18
CA ASP A 695 -14.57 31.56 48.17
C ASP A 695 -16.03 31.97 48.28
N ASP A 696 -16.74 32.14 47.15
CA ASP A 696 -18.18 32.44 47.16
C ASP A 696 -18.98 31.31 47.87
N LEU A 697 -18.62 30.05 47.60
CA LEU A 697 -19.23 28.90 48.26
C LEU A 697 -18.92 28.88 49.76
N TYR A 698 -17.68 29.14 50.16
CA TYR A 698 -17.27 29.18 51.56
C TYR A 698 -18.00 30.28 52.34
N ASP A 699 -18.09 31.47 51.77
CA ASP A 699 -18.78 32.62 52.39
C ASP A 699 -20.28 32.36 52.56
N LYS A 700 -20.91 31.69 51.59
CA LYS A 700 -22.32 31.27 51.70
C LYS A 700 -22.53 30.24 52.81
N ILE A 701 -21.67 29.21 52.89
CA ILE A 701 -21.76 28.21 53.96
C ILE A 701 -21.52 28.87 55.33
N LEU A 702 -20.58 29.81 55.42
CA LEU A 702 -20.27 30.51 56.66
C LEU A 702 -21.44 31.39 57.12
N ASN A 703 -22.10 32.09 56.19
CA ASN A 703 -23.29 32.89 56.48
C ASN A 703 -24.44 32.00 56.98
N ASP A 704 -24.75 30.91 56.28
CA ASP A 704 -25.78 29.95 56.69
C ASP A 704 -25.47 29.33 58.07
N PHE A 705 -24.18 29.04 58.36
CA PHE A 705 -23.74 28.54 59.66
C PHE A 705 -23.96 29.55 60.81
N GLN A 706 -23.80 30.85 60.53
CA GLN A 706 -24.02 31.92 61.52
C GLN A 706 -25.51 32.18 61.77
N LEU A 707 -26.35 32.10 60.74
CA LEU A 707 -27.79 32.33 60.83
C LEU A 707 -28.56 31.13 61.39
N THR A 708 -28.00 29.92 61.31
CA THR A 708 -28.68 28.69 61.72
C THR A 708 -28.57 28.43 63.23
N SER A 709 -29.72 28.32 63.89
CA SER A 709 -29.83 27.99 65.33
C SER A 709 -29.98 26.49 65.62
N GLY A 710 -30.36 25.69 64.61
CA GLY A 710 -30.62 24.24 64.77
C GLY A 710 -29.33 23.42 64.88
N GLU A 711 -29.22 22.59 65.92
CA GLU A 711 -27.99 21.86 66.27
C GLU A 711 -27.55 20.85 65.18
N TYR A 712 -28.52 20.15 64.57
CA TYR A 712 -28.27 19.18 63.49
C TYR A 712 -27.77 19.83 62.19
N SER A 713 -28.48 20.84 61.67
CA SER A 713 -28.06 21.59 60.46
C SER A 713 -26.72 22.30 60.68
N LYS A 714 -26.50 22.84 61.90
CA LYS A 714 -25.23 23.46 62.27
C LYS A 714 -24.07 22.47 62.31
N SER A 715 -24.31 21.22 62.71
CA SER A 715 -23.32 20.14 62.64
C SER A 715 -22.92 19.85 61.18
N ASN A 716 -23.89 19.69 60.28
CA ASN A 716 -23.63 19.43 58.86
C ASN A 716 -22.88 20.59 58.18
N LEU A 717 -23.32 21.83 58.42
CA LEU A 717 -22.63 23.03 57.93
C LEU A 717 -21.20 23.15 58.49
N ARG A 718 -20.95 22.73 59.74
CA ARG A 718 -19.60 22.67 60.31
C ARG A 718 -18.71 21.67 59.58
N VAL A 719 -19.25 20.52 59.23
CA VAL A 719 -18.53 19.49 58.44
C VAL A 719 -18.19 20.06 57.06
N LEU A 720 -19.14 20.71 56.39
CA LEU A 720 -18.92 21.37 55.10
C LEU A 720 -17.85 22.47 55.16
N LEU A 721 -17.87 23.34 56.17
CA LEU A 721 -16.84 24.37 56.37
C LEU A 721 -15.42 23.78 56.47
N ASN A 722 -15.26 22.67 57.19
CA ASN A 722 -13.97 21.99 57.35
C ASN A 722 -13.49 21.34 56.04
N TYR A 723 -14.41 20.90 55.19
CA TYR A 723 -14.09 20.31 53.90
C TYR A 723 -13.76 21.38 52.85
N ILE A 724 -14.61 22.40 52.72
CA ILE A 724 -14.48 23.46 51.72
C ILE A 724 -13.33 24.43 52.03
N SER A 725 -13.00 24.66 53.31
CA SER A 725 -11.83 25.49 53.70
C SER A 725 -10.49 25.00 53.15
N LYS A 726 -10.39 23.73 52.73
CA LYS A 726 -9.19 23.20 52.04
C LYS A 726 -9.00 23.82 50.65
N PHE A 727 -10.09 24.26 50.01
CA PHE A 727 -10.15 24.79 48.65
C PHE A 727 -10.39 26.31 48.61
N ALA A 728 -10.93 26.91 49.67
CA ALA A 728 -11.05 28.37 49.81
C ALA A 728 -9.70 29.04 50.10
N THR A 729 -9.61 30.36 49.95
CA THR A 729 -8.40 31.18 50.14
C THR A 729 -7.74 30.91 51.51
N GLY A 730 -6.44 30.57 51.48
CA GLY A 730 -5.67 30.13 52.66
C GLY A 730 -5.64 28.61 52.88
N GLY A 731 -6.45 27.85 52.14
CA GLY A 731 -6.44 26.40 52.11
C GLY A 731 -5.29 25.81 51.26
N ARG A 732 -4.87 24.60 51.62
CA ARG A 732 -3.75 23.88 50.96
C ARG A 732 -3.94 23.58 49.47
N ASN A 733 -5.18 23.54 48.97
CA ASN A 733 -5.51 23.24 47.57
C ASN A 733 -6.15 24.43 46.84
N SER A 734 -6.20 25.61 47.48
CA SER A 734 -6.88 26.79 46.93
C SER A 734 -6.36 27.23 45.57
N VAL A 735 -5.05 27.09 45.39
CA VAL A 735 -4.34 27.46 44.17
C VAL A 735 -4.93 26.76 42.93
N LEU A 736 -5.39 25.51 43.04
CA LEU A 736 -5.84 24.68 41.92
C LEU A 736 -7.15 25.14 41.27
N TRP A 737 -8.17 25.47 42.07
CA TRP A 737 -9.54 25.69 41.58
C TRP A 737 -10.16 27.03 41.99
N ASN A 738 -9.56 27.73 42.96
CA ASN A 738 -10.17 28.93 43.51
C ASN A 738 -9.80 30.16 42.66
N GLY A 739 -10.68 30.53 41.74
CA GLY A 739 -10.58 31.73 40.90
C GLY A 739 -11.21 31.52 39.53
N PRO A 740 -11.24 32.57 38.69
CA PRO A 740 -11.79 32.46 37.34
C PRO A 740 -10.98 31.48 36.49
N ALA A 741 -11.65 30.82 35.54
CA ALA A 741 -10.99 29.92 34.61
C ALA A 741 -10.02 30.72 33.74
N SER A 742 -8.74 30.34 33.75
CA SER A 742 -7.66 31.08 33.05
C SER A 742 -7.17 30.36 31.79
N ILE A 743 -7.83 29.27 31.40
CA ILE A 743 -7.47 28.50 30.21
C ILE A 743 -8.00 29.21 28.95
N SER A 744 -7.09 29.55 28.03
CA SER A 744 -7.42 30.08 26.70
C SER A 744 -6.93 29.12 25.62
N THR A 745 -7.69 29.01 24.53
CA THR A 745 -7.47 28.07 23.41
C THR A 745 -7.41 28.76 22.06
N ASN A 746 -6.65 29.85 22.01
CA ASN A 746 -6.39 30.51 20.73
C ASN A 746 -5.49 29.62 19.85
N GLU A 747 -4.61 28.85 20.50
CA GLU A 747 -3.68 27.94 19.87
C GLU A 747 -4.34 26.63 19.45
N ASN A 748 -3.84 26.06 18.37
CA ASN A 748 -4.44 24.90 17.73
C ASN A 748 -3.74 23.58 18.09
N PHE A 749 -2.68 23.64 18.90
CA PHE A 749 -1.94 22.49 19.40
C PHE A 749 -1.73 22.63 20.92
N ILE A 750 -2.44 21.83 21.71
CA ILE A 750 -2.49 21.99 23.17
C ILE A 750 -2.08 20.68 23.86
N VAL A 751 -1.14 20.76 24.79
CA VAL A 751 -0.67 19.63 25.60
C VAL A 751 -1.04 19.85 27.05
N PHE A 752 -1.81 18.92 27.61
CA PHE A 752 -2.10 18.81 29.03
C PHE A 752 -1.06 17.92 29.70
N ASN A 753 -0.15 18.53 30.45
CA ASN A 753 0.88 17.80 31.20
C ASN A 753 0.32 17.38 32.57
N PHE A 754 0.24 16.06 32.79
CA PHE A 754 -0.23 15.44 34.03
C PHE A 754 0.90 14.91 34.93
N GLN A 755 2.17 15.05 34.54
CA GLN A 755 3.32 14.50 35.25
C GLN A 755 3.39 15.00 36.71
N SER A 756 3.23 16.30 36.92
CA SER A 756 3.24 16.94 38.24
C SER A 756 2.07 16.47 39.11
N LEU A 757 0.89 16.29 38.51
CA LEU A 757 -0.34 15.85 39.17
C LEU A 757 -0.23 14.41 39.66
N LEU A 758 0.26 13.51 38.80
CA LEU A 758 0.42 12.08 39.10
C LEU A 758 1.56 11.82 40.09
N ALA A 759 2.63 12.63 40.04
CA ALA A 759 3.73 12.55 41.00
C ALA A 759 3.30 12.87 42.45
N ASN A 760 2.27 13.71 42.64
CA ASN A 760 1.83 14.20 43.94
C ASN A 760 1.10 13.15 44.82
N LYS A 761 0.95 11.88 44.37
CA LYS A 761 0.35 10.73 45.10
C LYS A 761 -1.04 10.95 45.72
N ASN A 762 -1.71 12.06 45.42
CA ASN A 762 -3.04 12.37 45.91
C ASN A 762 -4.08 12.06 44.83
N ASN A 763 -4.39 10.76 44.70
CA ASN A 763 -5.27 10.24 43.64
C ASN A 763 -6.65 10.93 43.62
N THR A 764 -7.15 11.38 44.78
CA THR A 764 -8.44 12.06 44.88
C THR A 764 -8.45 13.39 44.12
N ILE A 765 -7.43 14.23 44.32
CA ILE A 765 -7.29 15.52 43.61
C ILE A 765 -6.96 15.28 42.15
N ALA A 766 -6.11 14.30 41.85
CA ALA A 766 -5.73 13.98 40.48
C ALA A 766 -6.95 13.59 39.63
N ASN A 767 -7.82 12.72 40.16
CA ASN A 767 -9.04 12.29 39.48
C ASN A 767 -10.05 13.43 39.31
N ALA A 768 -10.20 14.31 40.31
CA ALA A 768 -11.09 15.47 40.22
C ALA A 768 -10.59 16.49 39.18
N GLN A 769 -9.27 16.72 39.13
CA GLN A 769 -8.65 17.59 38.13
C GLN A 769 -8.77 16.99 36.72
N MET A 770 -8.61 15.67 36.58
CA MET A 770 -8.85 14.97 35.33
C MET A 770 -10.29 15.22 34.84
N LEU A 771 -11.28 15.03 35.72
CA LEU A 771 -12.69 15.22 35.41
C LEU A 771 -12.98 16.63 34.87
N LEU A 772 -12.33 17.67 35.42
CA LEU A 772 -12.42 19.04 34.90
C LEU A 772 -11.79 19.20 33.51
N VAL A 773 -10.61 18.62 33.28
CA VAL A 773 -9.95 18.69 31.97
C VAL A 773 -10.78 17.99 30.90
N LEU A 774 -11.29 16.79 31.20
CA LEU A 774 -12.13 16.02 30.28
C LEU A 774 -13.44 16.76 29.95
N LYS A 775 -14.10 17.32 30.96
CA LYS A 775 -15.30 18.14 30.80
C LYS A 775 -15.06 19.36 29.91
N TRP A 776 -13.93 20.02 30.14
CA TRP A 776 -13.52 21.16 29.35
C TRP A 776 -13.20 20.76 27.90
N LEU A 777 -12.59 19.59 27.70
CA LEU A 777 -12.25 19.08 26.38
C LEU A 777 -13.50 18.79 25.55
N ASP A 778 -14.55 18.22 26.17
CA ASP A 778 -15.85 18.02 25.51
C ASP A 778 -16.41 19.33 24.93
N ASN A 779 -16.32 20.42 25.69
CA ASN A 779 -16.79 21.73 25.24
C ASN A 779 -16.03 22.23 24.01
N GLU A 780 -14.71 22.07 24.01
CA GLU A 780 -13.89 22.48 22.89
C GLU A 780 -14.19 21.66 21.63
N ILE A 781 -14.58 20.38 21.79
CA ILE A 781 -15.07 19.56 20.67
C ILE A 781 -16.38 20.12 20.11
N ILE A 782 -17.34 20.49 20.97
CA ILE A 782 -18.62 21.08 20.56
C ILE A 782 -18.38 22.40 19.81
N LYS A 783 -17.58 23.30 20.37
CA LYS A 783 -17.26 24.58 19.73
C LYS A 783 -16.65 24.40 18.34
N ASN A 784 -15.80 23.38 18.14
CA ASN A 784 -15.23 23.09 16.83
C ASN A 784 -16.30 22.64 15.82
N ARG A 785 -17.30 21.88 16.25
CA ARG A 785 -18.46 21.53 15.41
C ARG A 785 -19.27 22.76 15.03
N ASP A 786 -19.61 23.60 16.00
CA ASP A 786 -20.42 24.81 15.77
C ASP A 786 -19.70 25.77 14.83
N TYR A 787 -18.37 25.86 14.96
CA TYR A 787 -17.51 26.57 14.02
C TYR A 787 -17.63 26.01 12.60
N ASN A 788 -17.46 24.69 12.42
CA ASN A 788 -17.55 24.05 11.11
C ASN A 788 -18.92 24.28 10.44
N ILE A 789 -20.00 24.22 11.22
CA ILE A 789 -21.36 24.51 10.72
C ILE A 789 -21.48 25.98 10.32
N LYS A 790 -21.04 26.92 11.19
CA LYS A 790 -21.18 28.36 10.98
C LYS A 790 -20.42 28.88 9.76
N TYR A 791 -19.21 28.37 9.55
CA TYR A 791 -18.30 28.86 8.49
C TYR A 791 -18.19 27.89 7.30
N GLN A 792 -18.99 26.82 7.27
CA GLN A 792 -18.89 25.75 6.26
C GLN A 792 -17.47 25.19 6.11
N ALA A 793 -16.72 25.19 7.22
CA ALA A 793 -15.34 24.71 7.28
C ALA A 793 -15.31 23.21 7.61
N SER A 794 -14.19 22.56 7.31
CA SER A 794 -13.95 21.14 7.55
C SER A 794 -12.84 20.89 8.58
N ARG A 795 -12.76 21.75 9.60
CA ARG A 795 -11.68 21.71 10.60
C ARG A 795 -11.74 20.43 11.43
N LYS A 796 -10.67 19.65 11.39
CA LYS A 796 -10.52 18.38 12.09
C LYS A 796 -10.16 18.59 13.56
N ILE A 797 -10.60 17.69 14.43
CA ILE A 797 -10.23 17.67 15.86
C ILE A 797 -9.61 16.34 16.25
N VAL A 798 -8.47 16.38 16.93
CA VAL A 798 -7.71 15.19 17.34
C VAL A 798 -7.50 15.23 18.84
N VAL A 799 -7.93 14.16 19.52
CA VAL A 799 -7.74 13.99 20.97
C VAL A 799 -6.84 12.79 21.19
N VAL A 800 -5.65 13.05 21.71
CA VAL A 800 -4.62 12.05 21.96
C VAL A 800 -4.55 11.77 23.45
N ILE A 801 -4.61 10.49 23.80
CA ILE A 801 -4.53 10.02 25.18
C ILE A 801 -3.31 9.11 25.25
N ASP A 802 -2.21 9.68 25.74
CA ASP A 802 -0.96 8.95 25.89
C ASP A 802 -0.92 8.19 27.22
N GLU A 803 -0.28 7.02 27.20
CA GLU A 803 -0.32 6.03 28.27
C GLU A 803 -1.69 5.86 28.93
N ALA A 804 -2.69 5.56 28.10
CA ALA A 804 -4.09 5.49 28.53
C ALA A 804 -4.33 4.54 29.72
N HIS A 805 -3.46 3.54 29.93
CA HIS A 805 -3.50 2.64 31.09
C HIS A 805 -3.33 3.39 32.43
N VAL A 806 -2.64 4.53 32.47
CA VAL A 806 -2.46 5.36 33.67
C VAL A 806 -3.78 5.98 34.13
N PHE A 807 -4.72 6.19 33.21
CA PHE A 807 -6.03 6.77 33.49
C PHE A 807 -7.09 5.71 33.85
N ILE A 808 -6.77 4.42 33.76
CA ILE A 808 -7.69 3.33 34.07
C ILE A 808 -7.55 2.94 35.55
N ASP A 809 -8.39 3.51 36.42
CA ASP A 809 -8.51 3.11 37.83
C ASP A 809 -9.84 2.36 38.07
N SER A 810 -9.74 1.18 38.68
CA SER A 810 -10.90 0.39 39.10
C SER A 810 -11.79 1.07 40.16
N LYS A 811 -11.24 2.03 40.93
CA LYS A 811 -12.00 2.77 41.94
C LYS A 811 -12.80 3.93 41.36
N TYR A 812 -12.41 4.44 40.19
CA TYR A 812 -12.99 5.62 39.56
C TYR A 812 -12.97 5.48 38.03
N PRO A 813 -13.96 4.80 37.43
CA PRO A 813 -13.96 4.47 36.00
C PRO A 813 -14.25 5.68 35.08
N ILE A 814 -14.31 6.90 35.61
CA ILE A 814 -14.83 8.07 34.89
C ILE A 814 -14.01 8.41 33.64
N ALA A 815 -12.68 8.35 33.74
CA ALA A 815 -11.81 8.58 32.58
C ALA A 815 -12.01 7.52 31.48
N LEU A 816 -12.26 6.26 31.88
CA LEU A 816 -12.59 5.18 30.95
C LEU A 816 -13.95 5.38 30.30
N ASP A 817 -14.96 5.84 31.05
CA ASP A 817 -16.28 6.15 30.52
C ASP A 817 -16.25 7.31 29.54
N PHE A 818 -15.50 8.36 29.84
CA PHE A 818 -15.22 9.44 28.91
C PHE A 818 -14.57 8.94 27.62
N MET A 819 -13.49 8.15 27.73
CA MET A 819 -12.81 7.59 26.55
C MET A 819 -13.75 6.76 25.69
N TYR A 820 -14.61 5.96 26.32
CA TYR A 820 -15.58 5.13 25.63
C TYR A 820 -16.67 5.95 24.92
N GLN A 821 -17.21 6.97 25.58
CA GLN A 821 -18.19 7.88 24.98
C GLN A 821 -17.58 8.69 23.84
N LEU A 822 -16.38 9.23 24.04
CA LEU A 822 -15.64 9.96 23.02
C LEU A 822 -15.44 9.11 21.76
N ALA A 823 -14.99 7.86 21.92
CA ALA A 823 -14.73 6.95 20.79
C ALA A 823 -15.95 6.78 19.89
N LYS A 824 -17.16 6.68 20.47
CA LYS A 824 -18.41 6.52 19.71
C LYS A 824 -18.88 7.79 19.03
N ARG A 825 -18.61 8.95 19.63
CA ARG A 825 -19.22 10.23 19.26
C ARG A 825 -18.34 11.10 18.40
N ILE A 826 -17.02 11.05 18.59
CA ILE A 826 -16.07 11.96 17.97
C ILE A 826 -16.12 11.93 16.43
N ARG A 827 -16.56 10.80 15.85
CA ARG A 827 -16.84 10.67 14.41
C ARG A 827 -17.89 11.66 13.88
N LYS A 828 -18.89 12.05 14.70
CA LYS A 828 -19.93 13.02 14.33
C LYS A 828 -19.38 14.45 14.19
N TYR A 829 -18.20 14.72 14.75
CA TYR A 829 -17.57 16.04 14.79
C TYR A 829 -16.34 16.14 13.89
N ASN A 830 -16.24 15.24 12.90
CA ASN A 830 -15.06 15.09 12.03
C ASN A 830 -13.76 14.98 12.85
N GLY A 831 -13.81 14.21 13.94
CA GLY A 831 -12.69 14.08 14.86
C GLY A 831 -12.16 12.66 14.99
N MET A 832 -10.98 12.58 15.62
CA MET A 832 -10.20 11.37 15.86
C MET A 832 -9.82 11.28 17.33
N GLN A 833 -10.14 10.16 17.97
CA GLN A 833 -9.51 9.78 19.22
C GLN A 833 -8.29 8.90 18.92
N MET A 834 -7.15 9.22 19.51
CA MET A 834 -5.93 8.42 19.45
C MET A 834 -5.60 7.89 20.85
N VAL A 835 -5.66 6.57 21.03
CA VAL A 835 -5.34 5.92 22.30
C VAL A 835 -3.98 5.23 22.19
N ILE A 836 -3.06 5.55 23.09
CA ILE A 836 -1.71 5.00 23.08
C ILE A 836 -1.49 4.23 24.39
N THR A 837 -0.97 3.01 24.30
CA THR A 837 -0.71 2.20 25.49
C THR A 837 0.46 1.24 25.33
N GLN A 838 1.26 1.11 26.39
CA GLN A 838 2.29 0.07 26.52
C GLN A 838 1.77 -1.26 27.05
N ASN A 839 0.85 -1.22 28.02
CA ASN A 839 0.41 -2.39 28.76
C ASN A 839 -1.00 -2.81 28.36
N ILE A 840 -1.07 -3.89 27.58
CA ILE A 840 -2.34 -4.44 27.09
C ILE A 840 -3.13 -5.11 28.22
N LYS A 841 -2.46 -5.63 29.26
CA LYS A 841 -3.10 -6.38 30.35
C LYS A 841 -4.04 -5.54 31.17
N ASP A 842 -3.72 -4.27 31.36
CA ASP A 842 -4.55 -3.34 32.13
C ASP A 842 -5.89 -3.07 31.43
N PHE A 843 -5.93 -3.22 30.10
CA PHE A 843 -7.16 -3.13 29.31
C PHE A 843 -8.00 -4.42 29.39
N VAL A 844 -7.40 -5.57 29.73
CA VAL A 844 -8.06 -6.89 29.79
C VAL A 844 -8.44 -7.29 31.22
N GLY A 845 -8.30 -6.40 32.21
CA GLY A 845 -8.45 -6.65 33.65
C GLY A 845 -9.77 -7.29 34.14
N THR A 846 -10.56 -6.58 34.94
CA THR A 846 -11.88 -7.10 35.41
C THR A 846 -12.88 -7.12 34.25
N GLU A 847 -13.90 -8.00 34.29
CA GLU A 847 -14.87 -8.15 33.17
C GLU A 847 -15.51 -6.83 32.73
N GLU A 848 -15.80 -5.92 33.66
CA GLU A 848 -16.42 -4.63 33.33
C GLU A 848 -15.45 -3.66 32.64
N LEU A 849 -14.20 -3.57 33.13
CA LEU A 849 -13.13 -2.79 32.50
C LEU A 849 -12.81 -3.37 31.12
N ALA A 850 -12.68 -4.69 31.02
CA ALA A 850 -12.41 -5.38 29.78
C ALA A 850 -13.50 -5.10 28.73
N ARG A 851 -14.79 -5.03 29.12
CA ARG A 851 -15.88 -4.70 28.19
C ARG A 851 -15.72 -3.31 27.59
N LYS A 852 -15.48 -2.28 28.41
CA LYS A 852 -15.35 -0.88 27.95
C LYS A 852 -14.05 -0.67 27.16
N SER A 853 -12.94 -1.19 27.65
CA SER A 853 -11.63 -1.17 27.00
C SER A 853 -11.64 -1.85 25.63
N THR A 854 -12.23 -3.06 25.54
CA THR A 854 -12.38 -3.77 24.26
C THR A 854 -13.28 -2.98 23.30
N ALA A 855 -14.30 -2.30 23.80
CA ALA A 855 -15.17 -1.49 22.96
C ALA A 855 -14.49 -0.23 22.40
N ILE A 856 -13.54 0.38 23.13
CA ILE A 856 -12.72 1.50 22.62
C ILE A 856 -11.83 1.02 21.46
N ILE A 857 -11.21 -0.15 21.61
CA ILE A 857 -10.36 -0.74 20.58
C ILE A 857 -11.20 -1.15 19.36
N ASN A 858 -12.35 -1.78 19.57
CA ASN A 858 -13.28 -2.12 18.48
C ASN A 858 -13.86 -0.87 17.79
N ALA A 859 -13.96 0.24 18.50
CA ALA A 859 -14.34 1.53 17.94
C ALA A 859 -13.17 2.24 17.23
N SER A 860 -11.95 1.69 17.27
CA SER A 860 -10.78 2.21 16.58
C SER A 860 -10.67 1.58 15.19
N GLN A 861 -10.76 2.41 14.14
CA GLN A 861 -10.59 1.97 12.76
C GLN A 861 -9.13 1.64 12.46
N TYR A 862 -8.22 2.50 12.91
CA TYR A 862 -6.79 2.41 12.63
C TYR A 862 -6.06 1.79 13.81
N SER A 863 -5.19 0.83 13.58
CA SER A 863 -4.34 0.23 14.63
C SER A 863 -2.89 0.22 14.20
N PHE A 864 -1.99 0.77 15.02
CA PHE A 864 -0.55 0.70 14.84
C PHE A 864 0.03 -0.17 15.95
N ILE A 865 0.39 -1.40 15.60
CA ILE A 865 0.88 -2.41 16.54
C ILE A 865 2.39 -2.56 16.34
N PHE A 866 3.15 -1.94 17.23
CA PHE A 866 4.60 -2.08 17.31
C PHE A 866 5.00 -3.41 17.97
N PRO A 867 6.28 -3.81 17.92
CA PRO A 867 6.74 -5.06 18.48
C PRO A 867 6.31 -5.26 19.93
N LEU A 868 5.68 -6.40 20.19
CA LEU A 868 5.22 -6.81 21.52
C LEU A 868 6.10 -7.92 22.10
N ALA A 869 6.04 -8.11 23.42
CA ALA A 869 6.59 -9.31 24.01
C ALA A 869 5.66 -10.50 23.69
N PRO A 870 6.19 -11.74 23.55
CA PRO A 870 5.36 -12.92 23.23
C PRO A 870 4.18 -13.13 24.20
N ASN A 871 4.35 -12.75 25.48
CA ASN A 871 3.29 -12.88 26.48
C ASN A 871 2.11 -11.91 26.23
N ASP A 872 2.38 -10.71 25.71
CA ASP A 872 1.35 -9.69 25.48
C ASP A 872 0.62 -9.93 24.15
N MET A 873 1.20 -10.75 23.27
CA MET A 873 0.59 -11.16 22.00
C MET A 873 -0.70 -11.95 22.23
N GLN A 874 -0.76 -12.79 23.27
CA GLN A 874 -1.98 -13.53 23.61
C GLN A 874 -3.13 -12.60 24.00
N ASP A 875 -2.82 -11.53 24.74
CA ASP A 875 -3.80 -10.55 25.18
C ASP A 875 -4.26 -9.67 24.02
N LEU A 876 -3.35 -9.33 23.09
CA LEU A 876 -3.69 -8.67 21.84
C LEU A 876 -4.65 -9.54 21.00
N CYS A 877 -4.38 -10.85 20.85
CA CYS A 877 -5.27 -11.75 20.12
C CYS A 877 -6.67 -11.83 20.73
N LYS A 878 -6.78 -11.81 22.06
CA LYS A 878 -8.09 -11.74 22.75
C LYS A 878 -8.83 -10.44 22.46
N LEU A 879 -8.13 -9.31 22.46
CA LEU A 879 -8.73 -8.01 22.15
C LEU A 879 -9.29 -7.96 20.73
N TYR A 880 -8.57 -8.53 19.76
CA TYR A 880 -8.98 -8.53 18.35
C TYR A 880 -9.83 -9.75 17.96
N GLU A 881 -10.20 -10.63 18.89
CA GLU A 881 -10.97 -11.85 18.62
C GLU A 881 -12.29 -11.55 17.87
N LYS A 882 -12.94 -10.43 18.23
CA LYS A 882 -14.20 -9.97 17.61
C LYS A 882 -13.99 -8.87 16.55
N ALA A 883 -12.78 -8.33 16.42
CA ALA A 883 -12.42 -7.24 15.51
C ALA A 883 -11.55 -7.72 14.34
N GLY A 884 -11.91 -8.88 13.79
CA GLY A 884 -11.29 -9.42 12.57
C GLY A 884 -10.08 -10.32 12.78
N ALA A 885 -9.75 -10.70 14.03
CA ALA A 885 -8.74 -11.66 14.48
C ALA A 885 -7.32 -11.50 13.88
N ILE A 886 -6.29 -11.74 14.70
CA ILE A 886 -4.90 -11.73 14.23
C ILE A 886 -4.46 -13.17 13.93
N ASN A 887 -4.18 -13.46 12.66
CA ASN A 887 -3.75 -14.79 12.20
C ASN A 887 -2.30 -15.07 12.59
N GLU A 888 -1.90 -16.35 12.66
CA GLU A 888 -0.56 -16.77 13.13
C GLU A 888 0.59 -16.07 12.40
N SER A 889 0.48 -15.90 11.08
CA SER A 889 1.50 -15.20 10.29
C SER A 889 1.61 -13.71 10.65
N GLU A 890 0.50 -13.03 10.95
CA GLU A 890 0.53 -11.64 11.45
C GLU A 890 1.13 -11.56 12.86
N GLN A 891 0.91 -12.57 13.71
CA GLN A 891 1.55 -12.62 15.04
C GLN A 891 3.06 -12.73 14.90
N GLU A 892 3.54 -13.58 13.99
CA GLU A 892 4.97 -13.69 13.66
C GLU A 892 5.53 -12.38 13.11
N ASP A 893 4.80 -11.70 12.22
CA ASP A 893 5.18 -10.38 11.69
C ASP A 893 5.35 -9.36 12.84
N ILE A 894 4.37 -9.28 13.76
CA ILE A 894 4.39 -8.33 14.90
C ILE A 894 5.56 -8.62 15.85
N VAL A 895 5.82 -9.90 16.17
CA VAL A 895 6.88 -10.29 17.12
C VAL A 895 8.27 -10.07 16.52
N ASN A 896 8.45 -10.31 15.22
CA ASN A 896 9.74 -10.20 14.54
C ASN A 896 10.05 -8.79 14.03
N ASN A 897 9.11 -7.85 14.11
CA ASN A 897 9.32 -6.47 13.68
C ASN A 897 10.46 -5.79 14.47
N GLY A 898 11.26 -4.98 13.77
CA GLY A 898 12.31 -4.15 14.35
C GLY A 898 11.76 -2.89 15.01
N ARG A 899 12.62 -2.14 15.71
CA ARG A 899 12.26 -0.82 16.25
C ARG A 899 11.84 0.12 15.12
N GLY A 900 10.74 0.85 15.29
CA GLY A 900 10.21 1.78 14.30
C GLY A 900 9.31 1.13 13.24
N ARG A 901 9.20 -0.20 13.23
CA ARG A 901 8.32 -0.94 12.33
C ARG A 901 7.01 -1.30 13.04
N ALA A 902 5.87 -0.92 12.48
CA ALA A 902 4.55 -1.19 13.03
C ALA A 902 3.74 -2.07 12.08
N PHE A 903 2.98 -3.02 12.62
CA PHE A 903 1.91 -3.67 11.90
C PHE A 903 0.67 -2.76 11.94
N VAL A 904 0.31 -2.22 10.78
CA VAL A 904 -0.77 -1.24 10.60
C VAL A 904 -2.00 -1.94 10.07
N ILE A 905 -3.14 -1.72 10.72
CA ILE A 905 -4.47 -2.15 10.28
C ILE A 905 -5.25 -0.88 9.93
N THR A 906 -5.66 -0.73 8.68
CA THR A 906 -6.53 0.38 8.21
C THR A 906 -7.95 -0.12 7.96
N SER A 907 -8.10 -1.37 7.56
CA SER A 907 -9.38 -2.07 7.44
C SER A 907 -9.22 -3.57 7.69
N PRO A 908 -10.32 -4.35 7.77
CA PRO A 908 -10.22 -5.80 7.83
C PRO A 908 -9.52 -6.43 6.61
N SER A 909 -9.53 -5.75 5.46
CA SER A 909 -8.92 -6.22 4.20
C SER A 909 -7.56 -5.57 3.90
N GLU A 910 -7.15 -4.56 4.68
CA GLU A 910 -5.89 -3.84 4.48
C GLU A 910 -5.07 -3.80 5.77
N ARG A 911 -4.03 -4.65 5.82
CA ARG A 911 -3.13 -4.73 6.97
C ARG A 911 -1.69 -4.94 6.51
N THR A 912 -0.76 -4.11 6.95
CA THR A 912 0.65 -4.20 6.52
C THR A 912 1.67 -3.76 7.54
N CYS A 913 2.88 -4.32 7.46
CA CYS A 913 4.02 -3.80 8.20
C CYS A 913 4.55 -2.54 7.51
N VAL A 914 4.63 -1.44 8.27
CA VAL A 914 5.14 -0.15 7.82
C VAL A 914 6.33 0.22 8.70
N ASP A 915 7.45 0.50 8.05
CA ASP A 915 8.60 1.17 8.66
C ASP A 915 8.26 2.67 8.72
N ILE A 916 8.04 3.18 9.93
CA ILE A 916 7.63 4.58 10.14
C ILE A 916 8.83 5.49 9.85
N VAL A 917 8.63 6.45 8.96
CA VAL A 917 9.68 7.41 8.55
C VAL A 917 9.10 8.82 8.57
N ALA A 918 9.70 9.70 9.37
CA ALA A 918 9.43 11.13 9.32
C ALA A 918 10.36 11.84 8.33
N ALA A 919 9.92 12.95 7.75
CA ALA A 919 10.79 13.85 7.01
C ALA A 919 11.75 14.57 7.98
N GLU A 920 12.95 14.95 7.50
CA GLU A 920 13.98 15.62 8.33
C GLU A 920 13.44 16.85 9.07
N GLY A 921 12.65 17.71 8.39
CA GLY A 921 12.05 18.89 9.01
C GLY A 921 11.03 18.57 10.11
N ILE A 922 10.38 17.41 10.06
CA ILE A 922 9.48 16.94 11.13
C ILE A 922 10.29 16.39 12.31
N GLU A 923 11.39 15.68 12.05
CA GLU A 923 12.25 15.15 13.11
C GLU A 923 12.90 16.25 13.96
N ASP A 924 13.25 17.37 13.32
CA ASP A 924 13.78 18.56 13.99
C ASP A 924 12.81 19.09 15.06
N LEU A 925 11.50 19.05 14.79
CA LEU A 925 10.45 19.47 15.74
C LEU A 925 10.39 18.60 17.00
N PHE A 926 10.99 17.42 17.00
CA PHE A 926 10.96 16.51 18.17
C PHE A 926 12.04 16.84 19.19
N THR A 927 13.11 17.50 18.76
CA THR A 927 14.36 17.60 19.55
C THR A 927 14.79 19.03 19.86
N MET A 928 14.58 19.97 18.94
CA MET A 928 14.74 21.41 19.18
C MET A 928 13.87 21.84 20.37
#